data_AF-A0A7C3DX64-F1
#
_entry.id   AF-A0A7C3DX64-F1
#
_cell.length_a   1.000
_cell.length_b   1.000
_cell.length_c   1.000
_cell.angle_alpha   90.00
_cell.angle_beta   90.00
_cell.angle_gamma   90.00
#
_symmetry.space_group_name_H-M   'P 1'
#
loop_
_entity.id
_entity.type
_entity.pdbx_description
1 polymer ?
#
loop_
_entity_poly.entity_id
_entity_poly.type
_entity_poly.pdbx_seq_one_letter_code
_entity_poly.pdbx_strand_id
1 'polypeptide(L)'
;MTAKWIALGLSLAIPVVAETVWLDTLDLSTLRQGWGTPQINRSIRERPLQIAGRTFERGVGTHAQSRFRLHLDGQVDRFRAWVGVDDHAQGPGSVEFQILGDDRWLFRSGVMRPGDAAREVNVDLRGVRVLLLRVTDGGDGISYDHANWAEARFEVRGSPPRPEPVPEEKPYLLTPPPGPAPRICGPTVYGARPARPFLYRIPVQGERPLHFRVYGLPRGLHVDPRTGIVSGTTPAGAGTYDLTFEVRNRHGVAWRSFRLILGDRLALTPPMGWNPWYAHYDRITDSIVREAAEILVRSGLADVGYQYVNLDDCWMNAEQHGDPLRVGPLRGPAGRILPNAHFPDMRALTDFIHARGLKAGIYASPGPRTCTGFAGSFGFEARDARQLAEWGFDFLKYDWCSYSEVARTNPGPELEKLQQPYRQMGRLLREQPRDIVFNLCQYGMGEVWKWGAEVGGHAWRTGGDLGFELDQLFEVALRNIALREHQRPGAWNDPDYIQIGWIGDARSAGPPRPCPLTPTEQYAFLSLWALMAAPLFYSGDLTRLDVFTLNVLANPEVIDINQDPLGLCARLVRQDEATFVLAKPLQNGDVAVGLCNAGECAATVAVQWTEIPELRLVQRPGAGEPGARQLVRLRTRAPVVRDVWRHQDLGRFPGGFSARVPRRGVMLLRVSPPG
;
A
#
# COMPACT_ATOMS: atom_id res chain seq x y z
N MET A 1 -4.65 53.66 64.26
CA MET A 1 -4.11 53.02 63.04
C MET A 1 -2.94 52.16 63.49
N THR A 2 -2.85 50.84 63.35
CA THR A 2 -3.53 49.79 62.58
C THR A 2 -3.07 48.47 63.21
N ALA A 3 -3.98 47.58 63.62
CA ALA A 3 -3.63 46.23 64.07
C ALA A 3 -3.52 45.30 62.85
N LYS A 4 -2.34 44.70 62.65
CA LYS A 4 -2.11 43.66 61.64
C LYS A 4 -2.63 42.32 62.17
N TRP A 5 -3.65 41.78 61.52
CA TRP A 5 -4.09 40.39 61.70
C TRP A 5 -3.29 39.50 60.73
N ILE A 6 -2.59 38.51 61.28
CA ILE A 6 -1.97 37.43 60.52
C ILE A 6 -3.03 36.33 60.37
N ALA A 7 -3.56 36.17 59.16
CA ALA A 7 -4.44 35.05 58.83
C ALA A 7 -3.56 33.84 58.45
N LEU A 8 -3.51 32.85 59.33
CA LEU A 8 -2.93 31.54 59.04
C LEU A 8 -3.94 30.75 58.20
N GLY A 9 -3.77 30.75 56.88
CA GLY A 9 -4.58 29.93 55.97
C GLY A 9 -4.18 28.46 56.06
N LEU A 10 -4.93 27.67 56.84
CA LEU A 10 -4.88 26.21 56.74
C LEU A 10 -5.50 25.79 55.39
N SER A 11 -4.67 25.40 54.43
CA SER A 11 -5.12 24.67 53.24
C SER A 11 -5.56 23.27 53.65
N LEU A 12 -6.85 23.10 53.96
CA LEU A 12 -7.49 21.79 54.01
C LEU A 12 -7.50 21.21 52.58
N ALA A 13 -6.57 20.29 52.30
CA ALA A 13 -6.67 19.43 51.14
C ALA A 13 -7.87 18.48 51.37
N ILE A 14 -9.01 18.82 50.78
CA ILE A 14 -10.15 17.90 50.71
C ILE A 14 -9.69 16.71 49.87
N PRO A 15 -9.73 15.46 50.39
CA PRO A 15 -9.44 14.30 49.58
C PRO A 15 -10.50 14.21 48.49
N VAL A 16 -10.09 14.39 47.24
CA VAL A 16 -10.95 14.09 46.10
C VAL A 16 -11.16 12.58 46.10
N VAL A 17 -12.37 12.14 46.40
CA VAL A 17 -12.75 10.72 46.30
C VAL A 17 -12.65 10.35 44.82
N ALA A 18 -11.85 9.35 44.48
CA ALA A 18 -11.75 8.87 43.11
C ALA A 18 -13.11 8.31 42.68
N GLU A 19 -13.76 8.96 41.72
CA GLU A 19 -15.02 8.52 41.13
C GLU A 19 -14.76 7.31 40.23
N THR A 20 -15.65 6.31 40.27
CA THR A 20 -15.57 5.17 39.35
C THR A 20 -16.41 5.44 38.12
N VAL A 21 -15.77 5.55 36.96
CA VAL A 21 -16.44 5.69 35.67
C VAL A 21 -16.31 4.38 34.90
N TRP A 22 -17.41 3.85 34.37
CA TRP A 22 -17.39 2.54 33.72
C TRP A 22 -17.31 2.65 32.21
N LEU A 23 -16.57 1.75 31.57
CA LEU A 23 -16.38 1.76 30.12
C LEU A 23 -17.71 1.63 29.36
N ASP A 24 -18.63 0.82 29.87
CA ASP A 24 -19.97 0.59 29.30
C ASP A 24 -20.92 1.79 29.43
N THR A 25 -20.50 2.85 30.15
CA THR A 25 -21.25 4.11 30.25
C THR A 25 -20.72 5.21 29.34
N LEU A 26 -19.56 4.98 28.69
CA LEU A 26 -18.99 5.94 27.74
C LEU A 26 -19.70 5.83 26.38
N ASP A 27 -19.64 6.91 25.59
CA ASP A 27 -20.08 6.86 24.20
C ASP A 27 -19.11 6.03 23.35
N LEU A 28 -19.57 4.86 22.92
CA LEU A 28 -18.79 3.92 22.10
C LEU A 28 -18.84 4.24 20.60
N SER A 29 -19.47 5.34 20.17
CA SER A 29 -19.63 5.71 18.75
C SER A 29 -18.31 5.86 17.99
N THR A 30 -17.21 6.15 18.69
CA THR A 30 -15.87 6.28 18.14
C THR A 30 -15.05 5.00 18.20
N LEU A 31 -15.53 3.96 18.90
CA LEU A 31 -14.90 2.64 18.88
C LEU A 31 -15.01 2.05 17.47
N ARG A 32 -13.89 1.53 16.98
CA ARG A 32 -13.80 0.87 15.66
C ARG A 32 -13.44 -0.58 15.87
N GLN A 33 -14.03 -1.48 15.08
CA GLN A 33 -13.73 -2.90 15.15
C GLN A 33 -13.87 -3.61 13.81
N GLY A 34 -13.23 -4.78 13.69
CA GLY A 34 -13.17 -5.54 12.44
C GLY A 34 -14.51 -6.11 11.99
N TRP A 35 -15.40 -6.46 12.93
CA TRP A 35 -16.72 -7.03 12.64
C TRP A 35 -17.77 -6.64 13.67
N GLY A 36 -19.03 -6.49 13.23
CA GLY A 36 -20.19 -6.18 14.08
C GLY A 36 -20.16 -4.76 14.68
N THR A 37 -21.03 -4.51 15.65
CA THR A 37 -21.05 -3.28 16.46
C THR A 37 -20.74 -3.59 17.92
N PRO A 38 -19.98 -2.75 18.65
CA PRO A 38 -19.66 -2.99 20.06
C PRO A 38 -20.93 -3.10 20.90
N GLN A 39 -20.93 -4.01 21.86
CA GLN A 39 -22.12 -4.34 22.64
C GLN A 39 -21.91 -3.96 24.12
N ILE A 40 -22.82 -3.17 24.67
CA ILE A 40 -22.82 -2.79 26.09
C ILE A 40 -23.39 -3.93 26.91
N ASN A 41 -22.62 -4.39 27.91
CA ASN A 41 -22.98 -5.44 28.87
C ASN A 41 -23.39 -6.77 28.22
N ARG A 42 -22.97 -6.99 26.98
CA ARG A 42 -23.19 -8.19 26.18
C ARG A 42 -21.97 -8.45 25.31
N SER A 43 -21.77 -9.69 24.91
CA SER A 43 -20.78 -10.08 23.91
C SER A 43 -21.18 -9.56 22.52
N ILE A 44 -20.25 -9.61 21.57
CA ILE A 44 -20.48 -9.16 20.19
C ILE A 44 -21.60 -9.93 19.46
N ARG A 45 -21.97 -11.11 19.97
CA ARG A 45 -23.10 -11.93 19.50
C ARG A 45 -24.39 -11.64 20.29
N GLU A 46 -24.43 -10.54 21.04
CA GLU A 46 -25.55 -10.10 21.88
C GLU A 46 -25.94 -11.11 22.99
N ARG A 47 -24.97 -11.89 23.47
CA ARG A 47 -25.12 -12.83 24.59
C ARG A 47 -24.51 -12.26 25.88
N PRO A 48 -24.72 -12.87 27.07
CA PRO A 48 -24.01 -12.44 28.29
C PRO A 48 -22.49 -12.44 28.09
N LEU A 49 -21.78 -11.50 28.72
CA LEU A 49 -20.31 -11.49 28.72
C LEU A 49 -19.79 -12.69 29.51
N GLN A 50 -19.10 -13.61 28.86
CA GLN A 50 -18.57 -14.81 29.52
C GLN A 50 -17.14 -15.10 29.06
N ILE A 51 -16.23 -15.35 30.01
CA ILE A 51 -14.84 -15.74 29.71
C ILE A 51 -14.50 -16.98 30.54
N ALA A 52 -14.20 -18.09 29.89
CA ALA A 52 -13.85 -19.37 30.51
C ALA A 52 -14.85 -19.80 31.60
N GLY A 53 -16.14 -19.69 31.29
CA GLY A 53 -17.27 -20.04 32.14
C GLY A 53 -17.65 -18.95 33.17
N ARG A 54 -16.80 -17.95 33.42
CA ARG A 54 -17.12 -16.84 34.34
C ARG A 54 -17.97 -15.80 33.62
N THR A 55 -19.18 -15.56 34.13
CA THR A 55 -20.10 -14.52 33.64
C THR A 55 -19.80 -13.18 34.30
N PHE A 56 -19.91 -12.10 33.52
CA PHE A 56 -19.72 -10.73 33.98
C PHE A 56 -20.98 -9.91 33.68
N GLU A 57 -21.42 -9.11 34.65
CA GLU A 57 -22.63 -8.29 34.50
C GLU A 57 -22.38 -7.02 33.69
N ARG A 58 -21.14 -6.50 33.73
CA ARG A 58 -20.76 -5.25 33.10
C ARG A 58 -19.57 -5.40 32.18
N GLY A 59 -19.52 -4.57 31.14
CA GLY A 59 -18.38 -4.48 30.23
C GLY A 59 -18.80 -4.17 28.81
N VAL A 60 -17.84 -4.31 27.89
CA VAL A 60 -18.07 -4.10 26.46
C VAL A 60 -17.59 -5.33 25.69
N GLY A 61 -18.50 -5.95 24.94
CA GLY A 61 -18.18 -7.00 23.98
C GLY A 61 -17.75 -6.37 22.65
N THR A 62 -16.62 -6.85 22.12
CA THR A 62 -15.99 -6.34 20.90
C THR A 62 -15.53 -7.48 19.99
N HIS A 63 -15.03 -7.14 18.81
CA HIS A 63 -14.38 -8.08 17.90
C HIS A 63 -13.02 -7.55 17.45
N ALA A 64 -12.01 -8.43 17.27
CA ALA A 64 -10.73 -7.98 16.75
C ALA A 64 -10.79 -7.62 15.24
N GLN A 65 -9.94 -6.74 14.72
CA GLN A 65 -9.16 -5.79 15.50
C GLN A 65 -10.07 -4.67 15.98
N SER A 66 -10.00 -4.29 17.27
CA SER A 66 -10.75 -3.15 17.80
C SER A 66 -9.84 -2.07 18.37
N ARG A 67 -10.27 -0.81 18.30
CA ARG A 67 -9.56 0.37 18.80
C ARG A 67 -10.55 1.35 19.42
N PHE A 68 -10.27 1.79 20.64
CA PHE A 68 -11.02 2.85 21.32
C PHE A 68 -10.05 3.85 21.95
N ARG A 69 -10.07 5.08 21.45
CA ARG A 69 -9.19 6.16 21.89
C ARG A 69 -9.94 7.08 22.86
N LEU A 70 -9.31 7.36 23.99
CA LEU A 70 -9.88 8.10 25.10
C LEU A 70 -8.95 9.24 25.51
N HIS A 71 -9.51 10.43 25.61
CA HIS A 71 -8.86 11.58 26.21
C HIS A 71 -9.03 11.53 27.74
N LEU A 72 -7.93 11.61 28.48
CA LEU A 72 -7.90 11.49 29.94
C LEU A 72 -7.53 12.79 30.66
N ASP A 73 -6.99 13.79 29.96
CA ASP A 73 -6.49 15.06 30.53
C ASP A 73 -5.44 14.92 31.67
N GLY A 74 -4.86 13.72 31.87
CA GLY A 74 -4.05 13.43 33.06
C GLY A 74 -4.83 13.43 34.37
N GLN A 75 -6.16 13.27 34.33
CA GLN A 75 -7.08 13.32 35.47
C GLN A 75 -7.67 11.96 35.86
N VAL A 76 -7.14 10.88 35.29
CA VAL A 76 -7.52 9.50 35.60
C VAL A 76 -6.33 8.82 36.24
N ASP A 77 -6.55 8.17 37.38
CA ASP A 77 -5.49 7.55 38.16
C ASP A 77 -5.24 6.10 37.74
N ARG A 78 -6.29 5.36 37.35
CA ARG A 78 -6.18 3.92 37.07
C ARG A 78 -7.24 3.42 36.12
N PHE A 79 -6.93 2.39 35.35
CA PHE A 79 -7.92 1.58 34.62
C PHE A 79 -7.82 0.12 35.04
N ARG A 80 -8.99 -0.50 35.27
CA ARG A 80 -9.13 -1.89 35.68
C ARG A 80 -10.14 -2.61 34.81
N ALA A 81 -9.88 -3.86 34.48
CA ALA A 81 -10.79 -4.72 33.74
C ALA A 81 -10.43 -6.20 33.94
N TRP A 82 -11.31 -7.07 33.47
CA TRP A 82 -11.02 -8.46 33.13
C TRP A 82 -11.12 -8.59 31.62
N VAL A 83 -10.14 -9.22 30.99
CA VAL A 83 -10.10 -9.39 29.54
C VAL A 83 -9.98 -10.84 29.15
N GLY A 84 -10.52 -11.21 27.99
CA GLY A 84 -10.43 -12.57 27.44
C GLY A 84 -11.33 -12.78 26.23
N VAL A 85 -11.19 -13.96 25.63
CA VAL A 85 -12.05 -14.42 24.52
C VAL A 85 -13.43 -14.75 25.07
N ASP A 86 -14.47 -14.30 24.38
CA ASP A 86 -15.86 -14.58 24.75
C ASP A 86 -16.22 -16.05 24.48
N ASP A 87 -16.87 -16.71 25.43
CA ASP A 87 -17.26 -18.13 25.28
C ASP A 87 -18.28 -18.35 24.13
N HIS A 88 -18.99 -17.30 23.71
CA HIS A 88 -19.89 -17.35 22.56
C HIS A 88 -19.19 -17.06 21.21
N ALA A 89 -17.84 -17.00 21.19
CA ALA A 89 -17.06 -17.10 19.97
C ALA A 89 -17.35 -18.40 19.22
N GLN A 90 -17.39 -19.54 19.93
CA GLN A 90 -17.66 -20.87 19.37
C GLN A 90 -16.78 -21.22 18.15
N GLY A 91 -15.52 -20.79 18.17
CA GLY A 91 -14.54 -21.06 17.12
C GLY A 91 -13.11 -20.81 17.61
N PRO A 92 -12.09 -21.09 16.78
CA PRO A 92 -10.68 -21.08 17.19
C PRO A 92 -10.05 -19.67 17.27
N GLY A 93 -10.82 -18.66 17.67
CA GLY A 93 -10.36 -17.26 17.67
C GLY A 93 -9.14 -17.03 18.56
N SER A 94 -8.38 -15.99 18.26
CA SER A 94 -7.19 -15.61 19.02
C SER A 94 -7.11 -14.09 19.16
N VAL A 95 -6.92 -13.60 20.39
CA VAL A 95 -6.92 -12.16 20.64
C VAL A 95 -5.77 -11.73 21.54
N GLU A 96 -5.23 -10.54 21.32
CA GLU A 96 -4.36 -9.88 22.29
C GLU A 96 -4.95 -8.52 22.68
N PHE A 97 -5.17 -8.33 23.98
CA PHE A 97 -5.57 -7.06 24.56
C PHE A 97 -4.34 -6.20 24.82
N GLN A 98 -4.44 -4.95 24.40
CA GLN A 98 -3.36 -3.99 24.31
C GLN A 98 -3.83 -2.66 24.89
N ILE A 99 -3.06 -2.10 25.82
CA ILE A 99 -3.32 -0.78 26.39
C ILE A 99 -2.08 0.08 26.23
N LEU A 100 -2.25 1.20 25.54
CA LEU A 100 -1.19 2.20 25.35
C LEU A 100 -1.61 3.52 25.97
N GLY A 101 -0.72 4.11 26.76
CA GLY A 101 -0.87 5.47 27.29
C GLY A 101 0.17 6.37 26.66
N ASP A 102 -0.27 7.41 25.94
CA ASP A 102 0.60 8.31 25.18
C ASP A 102 1.63 7.53 24.31
N ASP A 103 1.13 6.52 23.58
CA ASP A 103 1.86 5.57 22.73
C ASP A 103 2.87 4.62 23.42
N ARG A 104 2.87 4.53 24.76
CA ARG A 104 3.71 3.58 25.50
C ARG A 104 2.88 2.39 25.99
N TRP A 105 3.43 1.18 25.91
CA TRP A 105 2.77 0.00 26.46
C TRP A 105 2.56 0.12 27.96
N LEU A 106 1.29 0.06 28.38
CA LEU A 106 0.90 -0.05 29.79
C LEU A 106 0.47 -1.47 30.15
N PHE A 107 -0.09 -2.20 29.18
CA PHE A 107 -0.49 -3.59 29.35
C PHE A 107 -0.53 -4.34 28.03
N ARG A 108 -0.15 -5.61 28.09
CA ARG A 108 -0.36 -6.61 27.05
C ARG A 108 -0.82 -7.91 27.69
N SER A 109 -1.89 -8.50 27.16
CA SER A 109 -2.35 -9.81 27.64
C SER A 109 -1.52 -10.97 27.09
N GLY A 110 -0.68 -10.75 26.07
CA GLY A 110 -0.27 -11.83 25.17
C GLY A 110 -1.49 -12.42 24.42
N VAL A 111 -1.24 -13.38 23.53
CA VAL A 111 -2.32 -14.05 22.80
C VAL A 111 -3.14 -14.90 23.79
N MET A 112 -4.45 -14.65 23.82
CA MET A 112 -5.46 -15.38 24.57
C MET A 112 -6.34 -16.17 23.59
N ARG A 113 -6.76 -17.36 23.99
CA ARG A 113 -7.59 -18.30 23.21
C ARG A 113 -8.86 -18.67 23.96
N PRO A 114 -9.88 -19.22 23.27
CA PRO A 114 -11.07 -19.77 23.90
C PRO A 114 -10.72 -20.73 25.04
N GLY A 115 -11.34 -20.52 26.21
CA GLY A 115 -11.10 -21.32 27.41
C GLY A 115 -9.96 -20.82 28.31
N ASP A 116 -9.13 -19.88 27.86
CA ASP A 116 -8.16 -19.23 28.74
C ASP A 116 -8.87 -18.41 29.82
N ALA A 117 -8.38 -18.50 31.05
CA ALA A 117 -8.94 -17.75 32.17
C ALA A 117 -8.89 -16.23 31.92
N ALA A 118 -9.92 -15.52 32.40
CA ALA A 118 -9.96 -14.07 32.32
C ALA A 118 -8.69 -13.45 32.95
N ARG A 119 -8.03 -12.56 32.21
CA ARG A 119 -6.80 -11.90 32.65
C ARG A 119 -7.13 -10.56 33.28
N GLU A 120 -6.57 -10.31 34.46
CA GLU A 120 -6.76 -9.02 35.14
C GLU A 120 -5.94 -7.92 34.45
N VAL A 121 -6.58 -6.78 34.23
CA VAL A 121 -5.97 -5.52 33.84
C VAL A 121 -5.98 -4.59 35.04
N ASN A 122 -4.82 -4.02 35.35
CA ASN A 122 -4.69 -3.05 36.43
C ASN A 122 -3.54 -2.07 36.12
N VAL A 123 -3.85 -0.99 35.38
CA VAL A 123 -2.85 -0.06 34.82
C VAL A 123 -2.92 1.31 35.49
N ASP A 124 -1.77 1.87 35.84
CA ASP A 124 -1.63 3.25 36.32
C ASP A 124 -1.75 4.23 35.16
N LEU A 125 -2.64 5.21 35.29
CA LEU A 125 -2.93 6.22 34.27
C LEU A 125 -2.52 7.63 34.70
N ARG A 126 -1.87 7.78 35.86
CA ARG A 126 -1.47 9.10 36.37
C ARG A 126 -0.56 9.82 35.38
N GLY A 127 -1.02 10.97 34.91
CA GLY A 127 -0.29 11.80 33.94
C GLY A 127 -0.49 11.41 32.47
N VAL A 128 -1.13 10.27 32.19
CA VAL A 128 -1.48 9.85 30.83
C VAL A 128 -2.56 10.78 30.28
N ARG A 129 -2.34 11.31 29.08
CA ARG A 129 -3.29 12.24 28.44
C ARG A 129 -4.20 11.53 27.45
N VAL A 130 -3.67 10.57 26.71
CA VAL A 130 -4.40 9.79 25.72
C VAL A 130 -4.22 8.30 26.01
N LEU A 131 -5.33 7.57 26.07
CA LEU A 131 -5.35 6.12 26.25
C LEU A 131 -5.92 5.46 24.99
N LEU A 132 -5.23 4.44 24.50
CA LEU A 132 -5.75 3.53 23.47
C LEU A 132 -6.02 2.17 24.09
N LEU A 133 -7.29 1.74 24.03
CA LEU A 133 -7.69 0.36 24.26
C LEU A 133 -7.75 -0.35 22.91
N ARG A 134 -6.96 -1.40 22.72
CA ARG A 134 -6.87 -2.15 21.47
C ARG A 134 -7.04 -3.65 21.70
N VAL A 135 -7.69 -4.31 20.76
CA VAL A 135 -7.69 -5.78 20.62
C VAL A 135 -7.12 -6.11 19.25
N THR A 136 -6.11 -6.98 19.18
CA THR A 136 -5.58 -7.53 17.93
C THR A 136 -6.00 -8.99 17.75
N ASP A 137 -5.82 -9.51 16.54
CA ASP A 137 -6.24 -10.83 16.05
C ASP A 137 -5.21 -11.94 16.29
N GLY A 138 -4.34 -11.77 17.29
CA GLY A 138 -3.26 -12.71 17.64
C GLY A 138 -2.27 -13.09 16.53
N GLY A 139 -2.37 -12.51 15.33
CA GLY A 139 -1.52 -12.78 14.17
C GLY A 139 -2.01 -13.87 13.23
N ASP A 140 -3.22 -14.43 13.41
CA ASP A 140 -3.79 -15.48 12.55
C ASP A 140 -5.09 -15.07 11.81
N GLY A 141 -5.40 -13.77 11.81
CA GLY A 141 -6.56 -13.19 11.14
C GLY A 141 -7.79 -13.15 12.04
N ILE A 142 -8.77 -12.31 11.70
CA ILE A 142 -9.85 -11.90 12.63
C ILE A 142 -10.92 -12.97 12.93
N SER A 143 -10.75 -14.22 12.52
CA SER A 143 -11.86 -15.19 12.51
C SER A 143 -12.21 -15.67 13.92
N TYR A 144 -13.45 -15.43 14.36
CA TYR A 144 -13.96 -15.79 15.70
C TYR A 144 -13.34 -15.01 16.88
N ASP A 145 -12.71 -13.87 16.60
CA ASP A 145 -11.99 -13.06 17.59
C ASP A 145 -12.92 -12.18 18.42
N HIS A 146 -13.86 -12.82 19.12
CA HIS A 146 -14.79 -12.12 20.00
C HIS A 146 -14.13 -11.87 21.35
N ALA A 147 -14.04 -10.60 21.74
CA ALA A 147 -13.23 -10.15 22.86
C ALA A 147 -14.05 -9.33 23.85
N ASN A 148 -13.92 -9.64 25.14
CA ASN A 148 -14.65 -8.96 26.20
C ASN A 148 -13.72 -8.05 27.03
N TRP A 149 -14.11 -6.77 27.16
CA TRP A 149 -13.61 -5.87 28.20
C TRP A 149 -14.59 -5.90 29.38
N ALA A 150 -14.48 -6.92 30.23
CA ALA A 150 -15.39 -7.18 31.33
C ALA A 150 -15.04 -6.36 32.59
N GLU A 151 -16.07 -5.88 33.30
CA GLU A 151 -15.97 -4.99 34.48
C GLU A 151 -15.00 -3.81 34.31
N ALA A 152 -14.85 -3.35 33.07
CA ALA A 152 -13.89 -2.33 32.67
C ALA A 152 -14.29 -0.96 33.23
N ARG A 153 -13.39 -0.34 34.00
CA ARG A 153 -13.66 0.89 34.76
C ARG A 153 -12.40 1.72 35.01
N PHE A 154 -12.63 3.01 35.21
CA PHE A 154 -11.63 4.03 35.49
C PHE A 154 -11.80 4.56 36.90
N GLU A 155 -10.69 4.76 37.60
CA GLU A 155 -10.63 5.51 38.85
C GLU A 155 -10.25 6.96 38.49
N VAL A 156 -11.17 7.89 38.67
CA VAL A 156 -11.10 9.26 38.14
C VAL A 156 -10.98 10.25 39.29
N ARG A 157 -9.98 11.13 39.23
CA ARG A 157 -9.78 12.19 40.24
C ARG A 157 -10.28 13.57 39.77
N GLY A 158 -10.69 13.68 38.51
CA GLY A 158 -11.16 14.94 37.94
C GLY A 158 -12.15 14.66 36.80
N SER A 159 -11.80 15.08 35.59
CA SER A 159 -12.64 14.89 34.43
C SER A 159 -12.68 13.40 34.02
N PRO A 160 -13.88 12.84 33.72
CA PRO A 160 -14.00 11.47 33.25
C PRO A 160 -13.31 11.28 31.90
N PRO A 161 -12.88 10.04 31.56
CA PRO A 161 -12.42 9.72 30.21
C PRO A 161 -13.46 10.12 29.17
N ARG A 162 -13.00 10.75 28.09
CA ARG A 162 -13.88 11.14 26.99
C ARG A 162 -13.47 10.41 25.71
N PRO A 163 -14.42 9.82 24.98
CA PRO A 163 -14.16 9.33 23.62
C PRO A 163 -13.50 10.40 22.78
N GLU A 164 -12.31 10.10 22.26
CA GLU A 164 -11.56 11.00 21.40
C GLU A 164 -11.62 10.45 19.97
N PRO A 165 -12.40 11.05 19.05
CA PRO A 165 -12.35 10.63 17.66
C PRO A 165 -10.92 10.77 17.14
N VAL A 166 -10.59 9.99 16.10
CA VAL A 166 -9.34 10.23 15.36
C VAL A 166 -9.36 11.69 14.92
N PRO A 167 -8.31 12.49 15.22
CA PRO A 167 -8.31 13.90 14.90
C PRO A 167 -8.62 14.12 13.42
N GLU A 168 -9.62 14.96 13.13
CA GLU A 168 -9.93 15.31 11.75
C GLU A 168 -8.76 16.14 11.19
N GLU A 169 -8.08 15.58 10.20
CA GLU A 169 -6.98 16.22 9.50
C GLU A 169 -7.50 16.85 8.21
N LYS A 170 -7.40 18.17 8.08
CA LYS A 170 -7.69 18.83 6.80
C LYS A 170 -6.63 18.46 5.76
N PRO A 171 -7.01 18.21 4.49
CA PRO A 171 -6.05 17.96 3.43
C PRO A 171 -5.00 19.07 3.33
N TYR A 172 -3.73 18.69 3.16
CA TYR A 172 -2.60 19.60 3.02
C TYR A 172 -1.65 19.10 1.94
N LEU A 173 -1.01 20.02 1.22
CA LEU A 173 -0.11 19.71 0.12
C LEU A 173 1.33 19.73 0.62
N LEU A 174 2.06 18.65 0.40
CA LEU A 174 3.51 18.59 0.67
C LEU A 174 4.32 18.85 -0.60
N THR A 175 3.89 18.27 -1.72
CA THR A 175 4.59 18.42 -3.00
C THR A 175 4.32 19.81 -3.58
N PRO A 176 5.34 20.63 -3.86
CA PRO A 176 5.14 21.85 -4.62
C PRO A 176 4.58 21.53 -6.03
N PRO A 177 3.81 22.45 -6.64
CA PRO A 177 3.33 22.24 -7.99
C PRO A 177 4.51 22.10 -8.97
N PRO A 178 4.37 21.32 -10.06
CA PRO A 178 5.42 21.18 -11.05
C PRO A 178 5.85 22.54 -11.62
N GLY A 179 7.16 22.71 -11.79
CA GLY A 179 7.72 23.89 -12.44
C GLY A 179 7.37 23.96 -13.94
N PRO A 180 7.55 25.13 -14.58
CA PRO A 180 7.15 25.33 -15.97
C PRO A 180 8.14 24.69 -16.98
N ALA A 181 9.41 24.49 -16.62
CA ALA A 181 10.41 23.80 -17.44
C ALA A 181 10.16 22.27 -17.47
N PRO A 182 10.54 21.57 -18.55
CA PRO A 182 10.34 20.14 -18.64
C PRO A 182 11.13 19.40 -17.56
N ARG A 183 10.51 18.39 -16.95
CA ARG A 183 11.15 17.40 -16.09
C ARG A 183 10.77 16.01 -16.59
N ILE A 184 11.74 15.26 -17.08
CA ILE A 184 11.53 13.87 -17.51
C ILE A 184 11.46 12.99 -16.26
N CYS A 185 10.32 12.35 -16.03
CA CYS A 185 9.98 11.51 -14.88
C CYS A 185 10.11 10.01 -15.20
N GLY A 186 9.69 9.15 -14.27
CA GLY A 186 9.52 7.71 -14.52
C GLY A 186 10.82 6.89 -14.57
N PRO A 187 10.78 5.62 -14.99
CA PRO A 187 11.95 4.74 -14.95
C PRO A 187 13.04 5.12 -15.96
N THR A 188 14.31 4.84 -15.63
CA THR A 188 15.46 4.96 -16.56
C THR A 188 15.76 3.68 -17.32
N VAL A 189 15.01 2.60 -17.07
CA VAL A 189 15.16 1.31 -17.74
C VAL A 189 13.80 0.74 -18.12
N TYR A 190 13.72 0.06 -19.25
CA TYR A 190 12.50 -0.61 -19.69
C TYR A 190 12.83 -1.92 -20.39
N GLY A 191 12.06 -2.96 -20.07
CA GLY A 191 12.21 -4.30 -20.65
C GLY A 191 11.12 -4.57 -21.68
N ALA A 192 11.52 -5.10 -22.83
CA ALA A 192 10.61 -5.56 -23.88
C ALA A 192 11.19 -6.82 -24.55
N ARG A 193 10.35 -7.62 -25.22
CA ARG A 193 10.87 -8.77 -25.98
C ARG A 193 11.25 -8.38 -27.41
N PRO A 194 12.21 -9.08 -28.04
CA PRO A 194 12.56 -8.87 -29.43
C PRO A 194 11.41 -9.20 -30.40
N ALA A 195 11.35 -8.49 -31.54
CA ALA A 195 10.31 -8.66 -32.58
C ALA A 195 8.87 -8.64 -32.03
N ARG A 196 8.57 -7.69 -31.14
CA ARG A 196 7.23 -7.47 -30.57
C ARG A 196 6.77 -6.03 -30.77
N PRO A 197 5.44 -5.78 -30.78
CA PRO A 197 4.92 -4.43 -30.69
C PRO A 197 5.48 -3.72 -29.46
N PHE A 198 5.95 -2.49 -29.64
CA PHE A 198 6.47 -1.63 -28.59
C PHE A 198 5.61 -0.38 -28.45
N LEU A 199 5.38 0.03 -27.22
CA LEU A 199 4.71 1.28 -26.89
C LEU A 199 5.30 1.82 -25.59
N TYR A 200 5.71 3.08 -25.58
CA TYR A 200 6.18 3.75 -24.37
C TYR A 200 5.94 5.25 -24.47
N ARG A 201 5.19 5.83 -23.53
CA ARG A 201 5.03 7.27 -23.40
C ARG A 201 6.14 7.79 -22.48
N ILE A 202 6.96 8.73 -22.97
CA ILE A 202 7.97 9.40 -22.14
C ILE A 202 7.24 10.27 -21.11
N PRO A 203 7.30 9.98 -19.79
CA PRO A 203 6.57 10.74 -18.78
C PRO A 203 7.30 12.05 -18.49
N VAL A 204 6.63 13.19 -18.70
CA VAL A 204 7.25 14.51 -18.56
C VAL A 204 6.29 15.51 -17.93
N GLN A 205 6.68 16.08 -16.79
CA GLN A 205 6.05 17.28 -16.23
C GLN A 205 6.60 18.53 -16.92
N GLY A 206 5.82 19.61 -16.94
CA GLY A 206 6.22 20.91 -17.48
C GLY A 206 5.10 21.54 -18.31
N GLU A 207 5.26 22.83 -18.63
CA GLU A 207 4.26 23.53 -19.42
C GLU A 207 4.25 23.03 -20.88
N ARG A 208 3.06 22.75 -21.41
CA ARG A 208 2.84 22.37 -22.82
C ARG A 208 2.76 23.63 -23.71
N PRO A 209 3.11 23.57 -25.01
CA PRO A 209 3.52 22.38 -25.76
C PRO A 209 4.96 21.94 -25.44
N LEU A 210 5.15 20.63 -25.39
CA LEU A 210 6.46 19.97 -25.27
C LEU A 210 6.88 19.45 -26.66
N HIS A 211 8.18 19.47 -26.94
CA HIS A 211 8.77 18.86 -28.14
C HIS A 211 9.77 17.78 -27.74
N PHE A 212 9.64 16.59 -28.31
CA PHE A 212 10.41 15.40 -27.94
C PHE A 212 11.41 15.00 -29.04
N ARG A 213 12.59 14.54 -28.62
CA ARG A 213 13.56 13.83 -29.45
C ARG A 213 14.15 12.66 -28.67
N VAL A 214 14.46 11.57 -29.37
CA VAL A 214 15.12 10.39 -28.79
C VAL A 214 16.33 10.02 -29.63
N TYR A 215 17.51 10.10 -29.02
CA TYR A 215 18.77 9.67 -29.62
C TYR A 215 19.01 8.18 -29.30
N GLY A 216 19.66 7.46 -30.22
CA GLY A 216 19.98 6.04 -30.06
C GLY A 216 18.79 5.08 -30.30
N LEU A 217 17.64 5.59 -30.75
CA LEU A 217 16.44 4.78 -30.95
C LEU A 217 16.69 3.67 -31.99
N PRO A 218 16.45 2.38 -31.68
CA PRO A 218 16.76 1.30 -32.59
C PRO A 218 15.80 1.26 -33.79
N ARG A 219 16.28 0.68 -34.90
CA ARG A 219 15.48 0.48 -36.11
C ARG A 219 14.20 -0.29 -35.79
N GLY A 220 13.08 0.18 -36.34
CA GLY A 220 11.75 -0.37 -36.10
C GLY A 220 10.93 0.41 -35.07
N LEU A 221 11.58 1.26 -34.27
CA LEU A 221 10.93 2.19 -33.36
C LEU A 221 11.01 3.63 -33.89
N HIS A 222 10.00 4.41 -33.56
CA HIS A 222 9.93 5.85 -33.85
C HIS A 222 9.32 6.59 -32.66
N VAL A 223 9.64 7.88 -32.51
CA VAL A 223 9.03 8.77 -31.53
C VAL A 223 8.18 9.82 -32.24
N ASP A 224 6.96 10.04 -31.76
CA ASP A 224 6.17 11.22 -32.16
C ASP A 224 6.71 12.46 -31.42
N PRO A 225 7.24 13.47 -32.13
CA PRO A 225 7.87 14.63 -31.52
C PRO A 225 6.90 15.54 -30.75
N ARG A 226 5.57 15.38 -30.91
CA ARG A 226 4.56 16.19 -30.22
C ARG A 226 4.02 15.52 -28.97
N THR A 227 3.89 14.20 -29.01
CA THR A 227 3.27 13.42 -27.91
C THR A 227 4.30 12.73 -27.02
N GLY A 228 5.52 12.51 -27.51
CA GLY A 228 6.55 11.76 -26.79
C GLY A 228 6.27 10.26 -26.73
N ILE A 229 5.35 9.77 -27.57
CA ILE A 229 5.03 8.35 -27.67
C ILE A 229 6.06 7.68 -28.58
N VAL A 230 6.79 6.70 -28.03
CA VAL A 230 7.66 5.80 -28.76
C VAL A 230 6.88 4.54 -29.10
N SER A 231 6.80 4.19 -30.38
CA SER A 231 6.06 3.00 -30.83
C SER A 231 6.72 2.32 -32.03
N GLY A 232 6.24 1.12 -32.36
CA GLY A 232 6.69 0.34 -33.51
C GLY A 232 6.91 -1.12 -33.18
N THR A 233 7.91 -1.73 -33.82
CA THR A 233 8.32 -3.12 -33.55
C THR A 233 9.76 -3.14 -33.08
N THR A 234 10.02 -3.82 -31.96
CA THR A 234 11.38 -3.98 -31.45
C THR A 234 12.25 -4.78 -32.43
N PRO A 235 13.57 -4.51 -32.49
CA PRO A 235 14.53 -5.35 -33.19
C PRO A 235 14.37 -6.84 -32.88
N ALA A 236 14.71 -7.69 -33.85
CA ALA A 236 14.59 -9.15 -33.72
C ALA A 236 15.62 -9.79 -32.76
N GLY A 237 16.75 -9.12 -32.52
CA GLY A 237 17.79 -9.59 -31.60
C GLY A 237 17.62 -9.04 -30.19
N ALA A 238 17.94 -9.87 -29.20
CA ALA A 238 18.15 -9.41 -27.83
C ALA A 238 19.33 -8.43 -27.76
N GLY A 239 19.30 -7.50 -26.81
CA GLY A 239 20.34 -6.48 -26.69
C GLY A 239 19.96 -5.35 -25.75
N THR A 240 20.94 -4.51 -25.43
CA THR A 240 20.75 -3.30 -24.65
C THR A 240 20.98 -2.10 -25.54
N TYR A 241 20.04 -1.15 -25.52
CA TYR A 241 20.10 0.08 -26.29
C TYR A 241 20.10 1.27 -25.33
N ASP A 242 21.19 2.02 -25.33
CA ASP A 242 21.30 3.25 -24.57
C ASP A 242 20.69 4.41 -25.39
N LEU A 243 19.59 4.94 -24.86
CA LEU A 243 18.84 6.04 -25.43
C LEU A 243 19.10 7.32 -24.63
N THR A 244 18.96 8.45 -25.28
CA THR A 244 18.89 9.75 -24.60
C THR A 244 17.62 10.47 -25.01
N PHE A 245 16.77 10.76 -24.03
CA PHE A 245 15.57 11.57 -24.20
C PHE A 245 15.95 13.04 -24.09
N GLU A 246 15.43 13.85 -25.00
CA GLU A 246 15.53 15.30 -24.99
C GLU A 246 14.11 15.87 -25.11
N VAL A 247 13.74 16.74 -24.17
CA VAL A 247 12.41 17.36 -24.16
C VAL A 247 12.54 18.86 -23.95
N ARG A 248 11.90 19.64 -24.81
CA ARG A 248 12.00 21.11 -24.83
C ARG A 248 10.63 21.76 -24.72
N ASN A 249 10.59 22.92 -24.06
CA ASN A 249 9.50 23.89 -24.19
C ASN A 249 10.07 25.31 -24.15
N ARG A 250 9.21 26.33 -24.02
CA ARG A 250 9.61 27.74 -23.95
C ARG A 250 10.48 28.10 -22.73
N HIS A 251 10.51 27.25 -21.70
CA HIS A 251 11.19 27.49 -20.43
C HIS A 251 12.51 26.73 -20.29
N GLY A 252 12.82 25.79 -21.20
CA GLY A 252 14.11 25.09 -21.17
C GLY A 252 14.13 23.75 -21.89
N VAL A 253 15.18 22.98 -21.60
CA VAL A 253 15.41 21.62 -22.09
C VAL A 253 15.72 20.69 -20.93
N ALA A 254 15.20 19.47 -20.99
CA ALA A 254 15.54 18.38 -20.10
C ALA A 254 16.14 17.22 -20.88
N TRP A 255 17.08 16.53 -20.24
CA TRP A 255 17.78 15.37 -20.79
C TRP A 255 17.70 14.21 -19.79
N ARG A 256 17.49 12.99 -20.28
CA ARG A 256 17.53 11.79 -19.44
C ARG A 256 18.09 10.61 -20.23
N SER A 257 19.05 9.90 -19.65
CA SER A 257 19.50 8.61 -20.15
C SER A 257 18.44 7.55 -19.87
N PHE A 258 18.22 6.67 -20.84
CA PHE A 258 17.24 5.61 -20.74
C PHE A 258 17.76 4.34 -21.40
N ARG A 259 17.60 3.20 -20.75
CA ARG A 259 18.06 1.91 -21.26
C ARG A 259 16.88 1.05 -21.69
N LEU A 260 16.78 0.74 -22.97
CA LEU A 260 15.87 -0.28 -23.48
C LEU A 260 16.59 -1.62 -23.51
N ILE A 261 16.11 -2.59 -22.72
CA ILE A 261 16.64 -3.95 -22.68
C ILE A 261 15.68 -4.87 -23.43
N LEU A 262 16.16 -5.39 -24.56
CA LEU A 262 15.47 -6.43 -25.31
C LEU A 262 15.92 -7.81 -24.83
N GLY A 263 15.00 -8.55 -24.24
CA GLY A 263 15.24 -9.89 -23.72
C GLY A 263 13.95 -10.49 -23.18
N ASP A 264 14.05 -11.56 -22.39
CA ASP A 264 12.86 -12.29 -21.93
C ASP A 264 12.14 -11.64 -20.72
N ARG A 265 12.78 -10.67 -20.06
CA ARG A 265 12.25 -10.04 -18.84
C ARG A 265 11.50 -8.75 -19.16
N LEU A 266 10.23 -8.70 -18.78
CA LEU A 266 9.41 -7.49 -18.75
C LEU A 266 9.44 -6.86 -17.35
N ALA A 267 8.71 -5.75 -17.16
CA ALA A 267 8.50 -5.10 -15.86
C ALA A 267 9.80 -4.87 -15.06
N LEU A 268 10.84 -4.34 -15.70
CA LEU A 268 12.15 -4.10 -15.06
C LEU A 268 12.11 -3.09 -13.91
N THR A 269 11.02 -2.31 -13.82
CA THR A 269 10.61 -1.54 -12.64
C THR A 269 9.17 -1.93 -12.27
N PRO A 270 8.71 -1.66 -11.03
CA PRO A 270 7.35 -2.01 -10.62
C PRO A 270 6.31 -1.40 -11.57
N PRO A 271 5.31 -2.16 -12.06
CA PRO A 271 4.26 -1.61 -12.92
C PRO A 271 3.45 -0.50 -12.21
N MET A 272 3.05 0.53 -12.96
CA MET A 272 2.26 1.66 -12.44
C MET A 272 1.06 1.96 -13.32
N GLY A 273 -0.11 2.17 -12.72
CA GLY A 273 -1.34 2.42 -13.49
C GLY A 273 -2.57 2.65 -12.64
N TRP A 274 -3.72 2.38 -13.24
CA TRP A 274 -5.02 2.42 -12.58
C TRP A 274 -5.73 1.09 -12.76
N ASN A 275 -6.41 0.64 -11.70
CA ASN A 275 -7.34 -0.47 -11.73
C ASN A 275 -8.68 -0.02 -11.13
N PRO A 276 -9.84 -0.36 -11.74
CA PRO A 276 -11.13 0.16 -11.31
C PRO A 276 -11.71 -0.51 -10.06
N TRP A 277 -11.17 -1.63 -9.58
CA TRP A 277 -11.89 -2.56 -8.71
C TRP A 277 -12.49 -1.90 -7.47
N TYR A 278 -11.67 -1.24 -6.65
CA TYR A 278 -12.17 -0.64 -5.41
C TYR A 278 -13.03 0.60 -5.64
N ALA A 279 -12.97 1.25 -6.81
CA ALA A 279 -13.84 2.38 -7.13
C ALA A 279 -15.19 1.94 -7.71
N HIS A 280 -15.19 0.93 -8.56
CA HIS A 280 -16.35 0.61 -9.40
C HIS A 280 -16.93 -0.79 -9.15
N TYR A 281 -16.15 -1.77 -8.68
CA TYR A 281 -16.54 -3.18 -8.59
C TYR A 281 -17.23 -3.63 -9.89
N ASP A 282 -18.45 -4.17 -9.78
CA ASP A 282 -19.29 -4.64 -10.87
C ASP A 282 -19.95 -3.52 -11.69
N ARG A 283 -19.66 -2.24 -11.42
CA ARG A 283 -20.23 -1.09 -12.15
C ARG A 283 -19.34 -0.57 -13.28
N ILE A 284 -18.28 -1.30 -13.62
CA ILE A 284 -17.33 -0.88 -14.66
C ILE A 284 -17.89 -1.04 -16.08
N THR A 285 -17.63 -0.07 -16.96
CA THR A 285 -18.10 -0.05 -18.36
C THR A 285 -16.98 0.42 -19.30
N ASP A 286 -17.10 0.17 -20.61
CA ASP A 286 -16.18 0.70 -21.62
C ASP A 286 -16.01 2.22 -21.51
N SER A 287 -17.11 2.97 -21.29
CA SER A 287 -17.08 4.43 -21.17
C SER A 287 -16.25 4.92 -19.98
N ILE A 288 -16.39 4.29 -18.81
CA ILE A 288 -15.61 4.63 -17.61
C ILE A 288 -14.12 4.39 -17.87
N VAL A 289 -13.77 3.32 -18.59
CA VAL A 289 -12.38 2.95 -18.86
C VAL A 289 -11.74 3.91 -19.86
N ARG A 290 -12.48 4.33 -20.89
CA ARG A 290 -12.04 5.37 -21.81
C ARG A 290 -11.85 6.71 -21.10
N GLU A 291 -12.78 7.09 -20.23
CA GLU A 291 -12.66 8.31 -19.43
C GLU A 291 -11.45 8.25 -18.50
N ALA A 292 -11.21 7.11 -17.83
CA ALA A 292 -10.02 6.90 -17.00
C ALA A 292 -8.71 7.08 -17.80
N ALA A 293 -8.63 6.55 -19.02
CA ALA A 293 -7.47 6.74 -19.90
C ALA A 293 -7.24 8.23 -20.25
N GLU A 294 -8.31 8.99 -20.48
CA GLU A 294 -8.22 10.43 -20.69
C GLU A 294 -7.82 11.19 -19.42
N ILE A 295 -8.36 10.79 -18.26
CA ILE A 295 -8.03 11.39 -16.97
C ILE A 295 -6.56 11.20 -16.64
N LEU A 296 -6.00 10.01 -16.83
CA LEU A 296 -4.58 9.75 -16.59
C LEU A 296 -3.69 10.72 -17.38
N VAL A 297 -4.04 11.03 -18.63
CA VAL A 297 -3.31 11.99 -19.46
C VAL A 297 -3.54 13.42 -19.01
N ARG A 298 -4.80 13.86 -18.87
CA ARG A 298 -5.13 15.28 -18.59
C ARG A 298 -4.79 15.72 -17.16
N SER A 299 -4.76 14.79 -16.20
CA SER A 299 -4.38 15.07 -14.80
C SER A 299 -2.88 15.15 -14.58
N GLY A 300 -2.07 14.64 -15.52
CA GLY A 300 -0.61 14.54 -15.36
C GLY A 300 -0.13 13.27 -14.66
N LEU A 301 -1.01 12.32 -14.30
CA LEU A 301 -0.59 11.01 -13.79
C LEU A 301 0.27 10.25 -14.81
N ALA A 302 -0.12 10.28 -16.10
CA ALA A 302 0.69 9.71 -17.18
C ALA A 302 2.03 10.44 -17.35
N ASP A 303 2.13 11.70 -16.92
CA ASP A 303 3.33 12.53 -17.01
C ASP A 303 4.33 12.24 -15.85
N VAL A 304 3.95 11.40 -14.87
CA VAL A 304 4.86 10.88 -13.83
C VAL A 304 5.09 9.37 -13.90
N GLY A 305 4.41 8.66 -14.81
CA GLY A 305 4.71 7.24 -15.11
C GLY A 305 3.54 6.26 -15.00
N TYR A 306 2.33 6.70 -14.60
CA TYR A 306 1.15 5.85 -14.63
C TYR A 306 0.79 5.51 -16.08
N GLN A 307 1.01 4.27 -16.49
CA GLN A 307 0.92 3.86 -17.89
C GLN A 307 -0.10 2.77 -18.16
N TYR A 308 -0.51 1.99 -17.17
CA TYR A 308 -1.51 0.93 -17.32
C TYR A 308 -2.92 1.44 -17.00
N VAL A 309 -3.89 1.11 -17.85
CA VAL A 309 -5.34 1.24 -17.65
C VAL A 309 -5.91 -0.17 -17.64
N ASN A 310 -6.13 -0.72 -16.45
CA ASN A 310 -6.59 -2.09 -16.32
C ASN A 310 -8.12 -2.16 -16.29
N LEU A 311 -8.66 -3.27 -16.79
CA LEU A 311 -9.95 -3.81 -16.39
C LEU A 311 -9.72 -4.80 -15.24
N ASP A 312 -10.68 -4.88 -14.33
CA ASP A 312 -10.77 -5.95 -13.33
C ASP A 312 -11.93 -6.89 -13.68
N ASP A 313 -12.49 -7.63 -12.72
CA ASP A 313 -13.61 -8.55 -12.95
C ASP A 313 -14.86 -7.86 -13.58
N CYS A 314 -15.85 -8.67 -13.98
CA CYS A 314 -17.15 -8.23 -14.51
C CYS A 314 -17.16 -7.66 -15.95
N TRP A 315 -16.09 -7.80 -16.75
CA TRP A 315 -16.11 -7.43 -18.18
C TRP A 315 -16.70 -8.53 -19.09
N MET A 316 -16.62 -9.80 -18.66
CA MET A 316 -17.17 -10.95 -19.38
C MET A 316 -18.69 -11.06 -19.19
N ASN A 317 -19.34 -12.00 -19.87
CA ASN A 317 -20.68 -12.44 -19.49
C ASN A 317 -20.67 -13.31 -18.22
N ALA A 318 -21.75 -13.23 -17.44
CA ALA A 318 -22.12 -14.16 -16.38
C ALA A 318 -23.39 -14.93 -16.76
N GLU A 319 -23.61 -16.08 -16.12
CA GLU A 319 -24.86 -16.85 -16.28
C GLU A 319 -26.02 -16.16 -15.56
N GLN A 320 -25.73 -15.50 -14.44
CA GLN A 320 -26.68 -14.80 -13.60
C GLN A 320 -26.02 -13.57 -13.00
N HIS A 321 -26.71 -12.43 -13.07
CA HIS A 321 -26.27 -11.17 -12.48
C HIS A 321 -27.48 -10.24 -12.29
N GLY A 322 -27.41 -9.31 -11.32
CA GLY A 322 -28.49 -8.34 -11.08
C GLY A 322 -28.67 -7.31 -12.21
N ASP A 323 -27.61 -7.03 -12.95
CA ASP A 323 -27.63 -6.23 -14.19
C ASP A 323 -27.78 -7.15 -15.42
N PRO A 324 -28.89 -7.09 -16.18
CA PRO A 324 -29.12 -7.94 -17.34
C PRO A 324 -28.12 -7.69 -18.48
N LEU A 325 -27.48 -6.52 -18.55
CA LEU A 325 -26.46 -6.23 -19.56
C LEU A 325 -25.16 -7.01 -19.33
N ARG A 326 -25.02 -7.66 -18.17
CA ARG A 326 -23.91 -8.55 -17.81
C ARG A 326 -24.20 -10.03 -18.04
N VAL A 327 -25.45 -10.37 -18.38
CA VAL A 327 -25.90 -11.75 -18.54
C VAL A 327 -25.90 -12.13 -20.01
N GLY A 328 -25.30 -13.28 -20.32
CA GLY A 328 -25.24 -13.77 -21.69
C GLY A 328 -24.47 -15.10 -21.81
N PRO A 329 -24.34 -15.64 -23.03
CA PRO A 329 -23.49 -16.81 -23.25
C PRO A 329 -22.05 -16.50 -22.83
N LEU A 330 -21.47 -17.37 -22.01
CA LEU A 330 -20.10 -17.20 -21.51
C LEU A 330 -19.07 -17.24 -22.64
N ARG A 331 -19.36 -18.04 -23.67
CA ARG A 331 -18.47 -18.31 -24.81
C ARG A 331 -19.25 -18.37 -26.11
N GLY A 332 -18.61 -17.95 -27.21
CA GLY A 332 -19.16 -18.05 -28.55
C GLY A 332 -18.95 -19.42 -29.19
N PRO A 333 -19.40 -19.65 -30.44
CA PRO A 333 -19.33 -20.94 -31.14
C PRO A 333 -17.93 -21.53 -31.28
N ALA A 334 -16.90 -20.67 -31.23
CA ALA A 334 -15.51 -21.08 -31.28
C ALA A 334 -14.91 -21.34 -29.88
N GLY A 335 -15.67 -21.25 -28.78
CA GLY A 335 -15.14 -21.31 -27.41
C GLY A 335 -14.38 -20.05 -26.98
N ARG A 336 -14.46 -18.96 -27.76
CA ARG A 336 -13.92 -17.63 -27.40
C ARG A 336 -14.73 -17.04 -26.25
N ILE A 337 -14.08 -16.51 -25.24
CA ILE A 337 -14.75 -15.79 -24.15
C ILE A 337 -15.46 -14.55 -24.71
N LEU A 338 -16.69 -14.31 -24.25
CA LEU A 338 -17.51 -13.20 -24.70
C LEU A 338 -17.54 -12.07 -23.66
N PRO A 339 -17.21 -10.83 -24.05
CA PRO A 339 -17.49 -9.68 -23.21
C PRO A 339 -19.01 -9.47 -23.09
N ASN A 340 -19.42 -8.79 -22.04
CA ASN A 340 -20.82 -8.40 -21.87
C ASN A 340 -21.18 -7.12 -22.65
N ALA A 341 -22.46 -6.72 -22.60
CA ALA A 341 -22.97 -5.61 -23.40
C ALA A 341 -22.37 -4.24 -23.01
N HIS A 342 -21.75 -4.10 -21.83
CA HIS A 342 -21.01 -2.90 -21.46
C HIS A 342 -19.64 -2.79 -22.13
N PHE A 343 -19.16 -3.87 -22.76
CA PHE A 343 -17.87 -3.97 -23.44
C PHE A 343 -18.04 -4.51 -24.86
N PRO A 344 -18.69 -3.74 -25.77
CA PRO A 344 -19.07 -4.24 -27.09
C PRO A 344 -17.88 -4.51 -28.02
N ASP A 345 -16.74 -3.84 -27.83
CA ASP A 345 -15.54 -4.02 -28.65
C ASP A 345 -14.24 -3.83 -27.84
N MET A 346 -13.66 -4.96 -27.42
CA MET A 346 -12.42 -4.98 -26.64
C MET A 346 -11.21 -4.46 -27.43
N ARG A 347 -11.18 -4.65 -28.76
CA ARG A 347 -10.04 -4.18 -29.57
C ARG A 347 -10.10 -2.68 -29.78
N ALA A 348 -11.28 -2.13 -30.02
CA ALA A 348 -11.45 -0.67 -30.11
C ALA A 348 -11.15 0.01 -28.76
N LEU A 349 -11.36 -0.67 -27.63
CA LEU A 349 -10.98 -0.17 -26.31
C LEU A 349 -9.46 -0.11 -26.13
N THR A 350 -8.74 -1.20 -26.41
CA THR A 350 -7.27 -1.21 -26.30
C THR A 350 -6.61 -0.25 -27.29
N ASP A 351 -7.07 -0.18 -28.54
CA ASP A 351 -6.56 0.75 -29.55
C ASP A 351 -6.72 2.21 -29.08
N PHE A 352 -7.83 2.55 -28.41
CA PHE A 352 -8.06 3.87 -27.83
C PHE A 352 -7.12 4.20 -26.67
N ILE A 353 -6.82 3.22 -25.82
CA ILE A 353 -5.85 3.34 -24.73
C ILE A 353 -4.44 3.53 -25.30
N HIS A 354 -4.05 2.71 -26.29
CA HIS A 354 -2.73 2.77 -26.94
C HIS A 354 -2.50 4.07 -27.70
N ALA A 355 -3.54 4.65 -28.31
CA ALA A 355 -3.46 5.95 -28.99
C ALA A 355 -3.02 7.10 -28.05
N ARG A 356 -3.16 6.93 -26.74
CA ARG A 356 -2.70 7.88 -25.70
C ARG A 356 -1.29 7.58 -25.18
N GLY A 357 -0.66 6.52 -25.68
CA GLY A 357 0.62 6.01 -25.19
C GLY A 357 0.51 5.19 -23.90
N LEU A 358 -0.71 4.85 -23.49
CA LEU A 358 -1.01 4.03 -22.32
C LEU A 358 -1.10 2.56 -22.73
N LYS A 359 -1.16 1.66 -21.75
CA LYS A 359 -1.23 0.20 -21.88
C LYS A 359 -2.54 -0.31 -21.34
N ALA A 360 -3.13 -1.31 -21.99
CA ALA A 360 -4.38 -1.89 -21.55
C ALA A 360 -4.12 -3.15 -20.71
N GLY A 361 -4.70 -3.24 -19.53
CA GLY A 361 -4.70 -4.47 -18.75
C GLY A 361 -6.07 -5.12 -18.64
N ILE A 362 -6.09 -6.41 -18.35
CA ILE A 362 -7.32 -7.17 -18.18
C ILE A 362 -7.21 -8.17 -17.03
N TYR A 363 -8.36 -8.71 -16.64
CA TYR A 363 -8.52 -9.70 -15.60
C TYR A 363 -9.07 -11.03 -16.15
N ALA A 364 -8.60 -12.14 -15.62
CA ALA A 364 -9.23 -13.46 -15.77
C ALA A 364 -8.96 -14.33 -14.53
N SER A 365 -9.57 -15.51 -14.47
CA SER A 365 -9.38 -16.50 -13.40
C SER A 365 -9.16 -17.90 -14.00
N PRO A 366 -8.30 -18.75 -13.41
CA PRO A 366 -8.08 -20.12 -13.88
C PRO A 366 -9.24 -21.06 -13.61
N GLY A 367 -10.20 -20.68 -12.76
CA GLY A 367 -11.38 -21.48 -12.48
C GLY A 367 -12.46 -21.38 -13.56
N PRO A 368 -13.53 -22.20 -13.49
CA PRO A 368 -14.68 -22.07 -14.38
C PRO A 368 -15.38 -20.71 -14.28
N ARG A 369 -15.33 -20.11 -13.08
CA ARG A 369 -15.87 -18.77 -12.79
C ARG A 369 -14.85 -17.85 -12.11
N THR A 370 -14.99 -16.55 -12.33
CA THR A 370 -14.26 -15.52 -11.60
C THR A 370 -14.78 -15.38 -10.16
N CYS A 371 -14.21 -14.47 -9.38
CA CYS A 371 -14.59 -14.27 -7.98
C CYS A 371 -16.03 -13.76 -7.84
N THR A 372 -16.52 -12.98 -8.80
CA THR A 372 -17.92 -12.52 -8.84
C THR A 372 -18.85 -13.39 -9.69
N GLY A 373 -18.39 -14.58 -10.11
CA GLY A 373 -19.24 -15.55 -10.81
C GLY A 373 -19.33 -15.37 -12.33
N PHE A 374 -18.46 -14.56 -12.93
CA PHE A 374 -18.38 -14.38 -14.39
C PHE A 374 -17.59 -15.50 -15.06
N ALA A 375 -17.62 -15.57 -16.39
CA ALA A 375 -16.87 -16.58 -17.15
C ALA A 375 -15.36 -16.58 -16.80
N GLY A 376 -14.85 -17.73 -16.34
CA GLY A 376 -13.42 -17.96 -16.14
C GLY A 376 -12.75 -18.68 -17.33
N SER A 377 -11.44 -18.92 -17.23
CA SER A 377 -10.60 -19.46 -18.32
C SER A 377 -10.36 -20.96 -18.27
N PHE A 378 -10.89 -21.68 -17.27
CA PHE A 378 -10.65 -23.12 -17.11
C PHE A 378 -10.97 -23.93 -18.37
N GLY A 379 -9.99 -24.68 -18.87
CA GLY A 379 -10.11 -25.51 -20.08
C GLY A 379 -10.02 -24.75 -21.41
N PHE A 380 -9.88 -23.42 -21.38
CA PHE A 380 -9.78 -22.55 -22.56
C PHE A 380 -8.55 -21.64 -22.52
N GLU A 381 -7.59 -21.89 -21.63
CA GLU A 381 -6.48 -20.98 -21.29
C GLU A 381 -5.66 -20.59 -22.53
N ALA A 382 -5.35 -21.56 -23.40
CA ALA A 382 -4.57 -21.31 -24.61
C ALA A 382 -5.31 -20.42 -25.61
N ARG A 383 -6.64 -20.55 -25.65
CA ARG A 383 -7.49 -19.74 -26.52
C ARG A 383 -7.66 -18.34 -25.97
N ASP A 384 -7.92 -18.25 -24.67
CA ASP A 384 -8.09 -16.97 -23.99
C ASP A 384 -6.79 -16.17 -24.07
N ALA A 385 -5.62 -16.76 -23.78
CA ALA A 385 -4.31 -16.09 -23.93
C ALA A 385 -4.09 -15.51 -25.33
N ARG A 386 -4.45 -16.25 -26.38
CA ARG A 386 -4.38 -15.76 -27.76
C ARG A 386 -5.36 -14.62 -28.03
N GLN A 387 -6.60 -14.78 -27.61
CA GLN A 387 -7.65 -13.78 -27.77
C GLN A 387 -7.31 -12.46 -27.07
N LEU A 388 -6.73 -12.51 -25.87
CA LEU A 388 -6.27 -11.32 -25.15
C LEU A 388 -5.14 -10.59 -25.91
N ALA A 389 -4.20 -11.34 -26.50
CA ALA A 389 -3.14 -10.77 -27.33
C ALA A 389 -3.68 -10.18 -28.64
N GLU A 390 -4.63 -10.85 -29.31
CA GLU A 390 -5.34 -10.37 -30.51
C GLU A 390 -6.09 -9.07 -30.25
N TRP A 391 -6.74 -8.97 -29.09
CA TRP A 391 -7.37 -7.73 -28.62
C TRP A 391 -6.37 -6.67 -28.20
N GLY A 392 -5.09 -6.98 -28.01
CA GLY A 392 -4.06 -5.99 -27.73
C GLY A 392 -3.85 -5.69 -26.24
N PHE A 393 -4.24 -6.56 -25.32
CA PHE A 393 -3.91 -6.37 -23.90
C PHE A 393 -2.41 -6.53 -23.64
N ASP A 394 -1.89 -5.76 -22.68
CA ASP A 394 -0.47 -5.64 -22.30
C ASP A 394 -0.20 -6.16 -20.88
N PHE A 395 -1.26 -6.49 -20.15
CA PHE A 395 -1.22 -6.90 -18.76
C PHE A 395 -2.39 -7.86 -18.47
N LEU A 396 -2.12 -8.93 -17.72
CA LEU A 396 -3.13 -9.85 -17.20
C LEU A 396 -2.99 -9.97 -15.69
N LYS A 397 -4.04 -9.59 -14.94
CA LYS A 397 -4.28 -10.07 -13.58
C LYS A 397 -4.97 -11.44 -13.67
N TYR A 398 -4.40 -12.44 -13.02
CA TYR A 398 -4.94 -13.81 -13.04
C TYR A 398 -5.22 -14.30 -11.63
N ASP A 399 -6.50 -14.45 -11.31
CA ASP A 399 -6.99 -14.67 -9.95
C ASP A 399 -6.92 -16.14 -9.50
N TRP A 400 -7.58 -16.50 -8.40
CA TRP A 400 -7.71 -17.89 -7.92
C TRP A 400 -9.17 -18.34 -7.86
N CYS A 401 -10.02 -17.68 -7.06
CA CYS A 401 -11.48 -17.83 -7.03
C CYS A 401 -11.98 -19.30 -7.10
N SER A 402 -12.86 -19.62 -8.07
CA SER A 402 -13.45 -20.96 -8.26
C SER A 402 -12.44 -22.04 -8.65
N TYR A 403 -11.19 -21.69 -8.97
CA TYR A 403 -10.14 -22.70 -9.16
C TYR A 403 -9.88 -23.50 -7.89
N SER A 404 -10.24 -22.98 -6.71
CA SER A 404 -10.26 -23.76 -5.46
C SER A 404 -11.03 -25.08 -5.60
N GLU A 405 -12.13 -25.10 -6.35
CA GLU A 405 -12.95 -26.29 -6.58
C GLU A 405 -12.21 -27.32 -7.45
N VAL A 406 -11.48 -26.83 -8.46
CA VAL A 406 -10.63 -27.64 -9.36
C VAL A 406 -9.42 -28.17 -8.61
N ALA A 407 -8.68 -27.31 -7.92
CA ALA A 407 -7.48 -27.68 -7.18
C ALA A 407 -7.77 -28.77 -6.14
N ARG A 408 -8.93 -28.71 -5.46
CA ARG A 408 -9.34 -29.72 -4.48
C ARG A 408 -9.48 -31.14 -5.07
N THR A 409 -9.84 -31.26 -6.34
CA THR A 409 -10.00 -32.57 -7.01
C THR A 409 -8.74 -33.02 -7.76
N ASN A 410 -7.78 -32.12 -7.99
CA ASN A 410 -6.52 -32.47 -8.63
C ASN A 410 -5.67 -33.39 -7.71
N PRO A 411 -5.08 -34.47 -8.25
CA PRO A 411 -4.13 -35.29 -7.52
C PRO A 411 -2.78 -34.57 -7.37
N GLY A 412 -1.97 -34.96 -6.37
CA GLY A 412 -0.59 -34.50 -6.20
C GLY A 412 -0.36 -33.61 -4.97
N PRO A 413 0.87 -33.10 -4.79
CA PRO A 413 1.22 -32.22 -3.67
C PRO A 413 0.50 -30.86 -3.75
N GLU A 414 0.13 -30.29 -2.60
CA GLU A 414 -0.61 -29.02 -2.53
C GLU A 414 0.09 -27.87 -3.28
N LEU A 415 1.41 -27.72 -3.13
CA LEU A 415 2.16 -26.67 -3.81
C LEU A 415 2.07 -26.79 -5.34
N GLU A 416 2.11 -28.01 -5.88
CA GLU A 416 2.01 -28.21 -7.33
C GLU A 416 0.63 -27.80 -7.85
N LYS A 417 -0.44 -28.07 -7.09
CA LYS A 417 -1.81 -27.64 -7.43
C LYS A 417 -1.93 -26.12 -7.48
N LEU A 418 -1.25 -25.42 -6.56
CA LEU A 418 -1.19 -23.95 -6.53
C LEU A 418 -0.42 -23.38 -7.73
N GLN A 419 0.69 -24.02 -8.12
CA GLN A 419 1.56 -23.55 -9.21
C GLN A 419 0.99 -23.83 -10.60
N GLN A 420 0.32 -24.96 -10.80
CA GLN A 420 -0.16 -25.47 -12.09
C GLN A 420 -0.86 -24.41 -12.96
N PRO A 421 -1.94 -23.74 -12.51
CA PRO A 421 -2.69 -22.83 -13.39
C PRO A 421 -1.84 -21.64 -13.85
N TYR A 422 -0.98 -21.13 -12.96
CA TYR A 422 -0.08 -20.03 -13.26
C TYR A 422 1.06 -20.45 -14.19
N ARG A 423 1.59 -21.66 -14.03
CA ARG A 423 2.61 -22.21 -14.94
C ARG A 423 2.05 -22.38 -16.35
N GLN A 424 0.82 -22.86 -16.46
CA GLN A 424 0.12 -23.02 -17.73
C GLN A 424 -0.11 -21.66 -18.40
N MET A 425 -0.77 -20.72 -17.73
CA MET A 425 -1.07 -19.41 -18.30
C MET A 425 0.22 -18.62 -18.59
N GLY A 426 1.22 -18.66 -17.70
CA GLY A 426 2.51 -18.00 -17.91
C GLY A 426 3.24 -18.51 -19.15
N ARG A 427 3.22 -19.83 -19.42
CA ARG A 427 3.74 -20.39 -20.68
C ARG A 427 2.98 -19.85 -21.89
N LEU A 428 1.64 -19.90 -21.83
CA LEU A 428 0.79 -19.50 -22.94
C LEU A 428 0.93 -18.01 -23.27
N LEU A 429 1.07 -17.13 -22.27
CA LEU A 429 1.33 -15.71 -22.48
C LEU A 429 2.68 -15.46 -23.17
N ARG A 430 3.73 -16.21 -22.80
CA ARG A 430 5.04 -16.11 -23.46
C ARG A 430 4.99 -16.51 -24.94
N GLU A 431 4.11 -17.43 -25.32
CA GLU A 431 3.95 -17.84 -26.73
C GLU A 431 3.29 -16.74 -27.59
N GLN A 432 2.65 -15.73 -26.98
CA GLN A 432 1.94 -14.70 -27.73
C GLN A 432 2.90 -13.70 -28.40
N PRO A 433 2.54 -13.17 -29.59
CA PRO A 433 3.31 -12.17 -30.32
C PRO A 433 3.14 -10.75 -29.73
N ARG A 434 2.94 -10.63 -28.43
CA ARG A 434 2.76 -9.37 -27.70
C ARG A 434 3.29 -9.47 -26.27
N ASP A 435 3.94 -8.43 -25.76
CA ASP A 435 4.38 -8.37 -24.38
C ASP A 435 3.17 -8.20 -23.43
N ILE A 436 2.95 -9.20 -22.57
CA ILE A 436 1.87 -9.22 -21.58
C ILE A 436 2.51 -9.42 -20.21
N VAL A 437 2.43 -8.40 -19.35
CA VAL A 437 2.84 -8.50 -17.95
C VAL A 437 1.83 -9.39 -17.22
N PHE A 438 2.33 -10.34 -16.45
CA PHE A 438 1.52 -11.35 -15.77
C PHE A 438 1.54 -11.13 -14.25
N ASN A 439 0.40 -10.76 -13.68
CA ASN A 439 0.21 -10.57 -12.25
C ASN A 439 -0.61 -11.73 -11.65
N LEU A 440 -0.03 -12.42 -10.67
CA LEU A 440 -0.64 -13.57 -10.00
C LEU A 440 -1.45 -13.11 -8.77
N CYS A 441 -2.74 -13.42 -8.73
CA CYS A 441 -3.64 -13.03 -7.64
C CYS A 441 -4.17 -14.28 -6.93
N GLN A 442 -3.28 -14.98 -6.21
CA GLN A 442 -3.60 -16.13 -5.33
C GLN A 442 -3.47 -15.79 -3.85
N TYR A 443 -3.34 -14.51 -3.50
CA TYR A 443 -3.39 -14.01 -2.13
C TYR A 443 -2.26 -14.48 -1.18
N GLY A 444 -1.10 -14.86 -1.70
CA GLY A 444 0.07 -15.29 -0.92
C GLY A 444 0.14 -16.80 -0.65
N MET A 445 -0.85 -17.57 -1.10
CA MET A 445 -0.91 -19.03 -1.01
C MET A 445 0.36 -19.73 -1.49
N GLY A 446 0.79 -20.72 -0.70
CA GLY A 446 1.96 -21.54 -1.01
C GLY A 446 3.26 -20.75 -1.08
N GLU A 447 3.36 -19.61 -0.39
CA GLU A 447 4.53 -18.73 -0.39
C GLU A 447 4.92 -18.31 -1.82
N VAL A 448 3.97 -17.75 -2.58
CA VAL A 448 4.13 -17.38 -4.00
C VAL A 448 5.41 -16.64 -4.33
N TRP A 449 5.96 -15.87 -3.40
CA TRP A 449 7.22 -15.15 -3.57
C TRP A 449 8.41 -16.09 -3.86
N LYS A 450 8.33 -17.37 -3.50
CA LYS A 450 9.37 -18.37 -3.80
C LYS A 450 9.29 -18.94 -5.21
N TRP A 451 8.12 -18.90 -5.88
CA TRP A 451 7.90 -19.61 -7.14
C TRP A 451 7.19 -18.80 -8.24
N GLY A 452 6.60 -17.64 -7.92
CA GLY A 452 5.80 -16.82 -8.83
C GLY A 452 6.57 -16.40 -10.08
N ALA A 453 7.86 -16.07 -9.92
CA ALA A 453 8.73 -15.79 -11.06
C ALA A 453 8.99 -17.01 -11.95
N GLU A 454 9.12 -18.21 -11.37
CA GLU A 454 9.45 -19.45 -12.09
C GLU A 454 8.32 -19.89 -13.04
N VAL A 455 7.08 -19.60 -12.67
CA VAL A 455 5.91 -19.85 -13.52
C VAL A 455 5.68 -18.77 -14.59
N GLY A 456 6.48 -17.71 -14.60
CA GLY A 456 6.39 -16.59 -15.56
C GLY A 456 5.67 -15.36 -15.04
N GLY A 457 5.39 -15.30 -13.74
CA GLY A 457 4.85 -14.12 -13.09
C GLY A 457 5.85 -12.97 -13.07
N HIS A 458 5.33 -11.76 -13.27
CA HIS A 458 6.08 -10.51 -13.16
C HIS A 458 5.76 -9.78 -11.86
N ALA A 459 4.58 -10.03 -11.30
CA ALA A 459 4.18 -9.63 -9.96
C ALA A 459 3.25 -10.68 -9.34
N TRP A 460 3.12 -10.69 -8.02
CA TRP A 460 2.23 -11.60 -7.31
C TRP A 460 1.72 -11.02 -6.00
N ARG A 461 0.42 -11.22 -5.73
CA ARG A 461 -0.21 -10.84 -4.46
C ARG A 461 0.45 -11.56 -3.30
N THR A 462 0.89 -10.81 -2.28
CA THR A 462 1.57 -11.36 -1.09
C THR A 462 0.63 -11.60 0.09
N GLY A 463 -0.62 -11.15 0.01
CA GLY A 463 -1.65 -11.37 1.01
C GLY A 463 -3.06 -11.17 0.44
N GLY A 464 -4.05 -11.23 1.33
CA GLY A 464 -5.46 -10.95 1.04
C GLY A 464 -5.71 -9.53 0.55
N ASP A 465 -6.97 -9.25 0.22
CA ASP A 465 -7.40 -7.99 -0.37
C ASP A 465 -7.26 -6.82 0.61
N LEU A 466 -6.46 -5.81 0.22
CA LEU A 466 -6.10 -4.70 1.10
C LEU A 466 -7.31 -3.86 1.51
N GLY A 467 -8.38 -3.87 0.72
CA GLY A 467 -9.64 -3.19 1.08
C GLY A 467 -10.23 -3.66 2.43
N PHE A 468 -9.88 -4.86 2.90
CA PHE A 468 -10.27 -5.38 4.22
C PHE A 468 -9.25 -5.10 5.33
N GLU A 469 -8.05 -4.61 4.99
CA GLU A 469 -6.92 -4.36 5.91
C GLU A 469 -6.42 -2.91 5.85
N LEU A 470 -7.21 -1.98 5.31
CA LEU A 470 -6.80 -0.58 5.14
C LEU A 470 -6.32 0.11 6.43
N ASP A 471 -6.90 -0.26 7.58
CA ASP A 471 -6.53 0.24 8.91
C ASP A 471 -5.23 -0.37 9.47
N GLN A 472 -4.67 -1.37 8.77
CA GLN A 472 -3.43 -2.10 9.07
C GLN A 472 -2.31 -1.81 8.06
N LEU A 473 -2.35 -0.63 7.43
CA LEU A 473 -1.41 -0.19 6.39
C LEU A 473 0.08 -0.46 6.74
N PHE A 474 0.48 -0.17 7.98
CA PHE A 474 1.88 -0.32 8.43
C PHE A 474 2.25 -1.79 8.61
N GLU A 475 1.33 -2.60 9.15
CA GLU A 475 1.49 -4.03 9.32
C GLU A 475 1.59 -4.74 7.97
N VAL A 476 0.73 -4.39 6.99
CA VAL A 476 0.81 -4.88 5.60
C VAL A 476 2.18 -4.57 5.00
N ALA A 477 2.66 -3.33 5.17
CA ALA A 477 3.95 -2.93 4.65
C ALA A 477 5.10 -3.73 5.30
N LEU A 478 5.10 -3.92 6.62
CA LEU A 478 6.13 -4.69 7.31
C LEU A 478 6.12 -6.18 6.92
N ARG A 479 4.94 -6.80 6.77
CA ARG A 479 4.80 -8.18 6.26
C ARG A 479 5.42 -8.31 4.87
N ASN A 480 5.15 -7.35 3.98
CA ASN A 480 5.69 -7.37 2.62
C ASN A 480 7.21 -7.07 2.57
N ILE A 481 7.70 -6.20 3.45
CA ILE A 481 9.14 -5.91 3.62
C ILE A 481 9.92 -7.15 4.08
N ALA A 482 9.31 -8.02 4.90
CA ALA A 482 9.93 -9.28 5.29
C ALA A 482 10.22 -10.20 4.09
N LEU A 483 9.53 -10.02 2.96
CA LEU A 483 9.69 -10.79 1.72
C LEU A 483 10.70 -10.17 0.73
N ARG A 484 11.44 -9.13 1.14
CA ARG A 484 12.30 -8.32 0.27
C ARG A 484 13.33 -9.09 -0.57
N GLU A 485 13.74 -10.27 -0.15
CA GLU A 485 14.74 -11.09 -0.87
C GLU A 485 14.20 -11.77 -2.13
N HIS A 486 12.87 -11.84 -2.24
CA HIS A 486 12.18 -12.53 -3.32
C HIS A 486 11.81 -11.65 -4.52
N GLN A 487 12.02 -10.33 -4.41
CA GLN A 487 11.79 -9.41 -5.51
C GLN A 487 13.09 -8.97 -6.18
N ARG A 488 12.97 -8.61 -7.46
CA ARG A 488 14.06 -8.13 -8.32
C ARG A 488 13.45 -7.52 -9.59
N PRO A 489 14.22 -6.80 -10.42
CA PRO A 489 13.74 -6.34 -11.73
C PRO A 489 13.05 -7.47 -12.53
N GLY A 490 11.77 -7.26 -12.84
CA GLY A 490 10.90 -8.22 -13.52
C GLY A 490 10.13 -9.20 -12.62
N ALA A 491 10.23 -9.07 -11.29
CA ALA A 491 9.58 -9.96 -10.34
C ALA A 491 9.25 -9.20 -9.02
N TRP A 492 7.98 -8.85 -8.81
CA TRP A 492 7.57 -7.91 -7.75
C TRP A 492 6.58 -8.52 -6.75
N ASN A 493 6.83 -8.29 -5.47
CA ASN A 493 5.84 -8.50 -4.43
C ASN A 493 4.74 -7.44 -4.56
N ASP A 494 3.47 -7.87 -4.68
CA ASP A 494 2.30 -7.03 -4.83
C ASP A 494 1.47 -7.02 -3.52
N PRO A 495 1.62 -5.99 -2.66
CA PRO A 495 0.79 -5.81 -1.47
C PRO A 495 -0.58 -5.17 -1.79
N ASP A 496 -1.04 -5.24 -3.04
CA ASP A 496 -2.33 -4.76 -3.54
C ASP A 496 -2.41 -3.24 -3.80
N TYR A 497 -3.56 -2.79 -4.30
CA TYR A 497 -3.78 -1.46 -4.88
C TYR A 497 -3.72 -0.29 -3.89
N ILE A 498 -3.28 0.87 -4.40
CA ILE A 498 -3.34 2.16 -3.70
C ILE A 498 -4.80 2.63 -3.61
N GLN A 499 -5.34 2.67 -2.39
CA GLN A 499 -6.73 3.01 -2.08
C GLN A 499 -6.80 4.30 -1.26
N ILE A 500 -6.72 5.44 -1.96
CA ILE A 500 -6.76 6.79 -1.38
C ILE A 500 -7.76 7.68 -2.14
N GLY A 501 -8.04 8.90 -1.65
CA GLY A 501 -9.02 9.78 -2.28
C GLY A 501 -10.46 9.25 -2.17
N TRP A 502 -11.13 9.02 -3.30
CA TRP A 502 -12.49 8.47 -3.33
C TRP A 502 -12.46 6.99 -3.70
N ILE A 503 -12.80 6.12 -2.74
CA ILE A 503 -12.78 4.66 -2.89
C ILE A 503 -14.10 4.06 -2.44
N GLY A 504 -14.49 2.94 -3.01
CA GLY A 504 -15.60 2.13 -2.52
C GLY A 504 -15.20 1.32 -1.28
N ASP A 505 -16.17 0.66 -0.67
CA ASP A 505 -15.97 -0.14 0.55
C ASP A 505 -15.98 -1.62 0.23
N ALA A 506 -14.86 -2.30 0.44
CA ALA A 506 -14.68 -3.72 0.10
C ALA A 506 -15.70 -4.64 0.80
N ARG A 507 -16.24 -4.23 1.96
CA ARG A 507 -17.23 -5.01 2.70
C ARG A 507 -18.64 -4.92 2.12
N SER A 508 -18.97 -3.82 1.45
CA SER A 508 -20.31 -3.60 0.87
C SER A 508 -20.33 -3.53 -0.65
N ALA A 509 -19.17 -3.50 -1.29
CA ALA A 509 -18.99 -3.16 -2.70
C ALA A 509 -19.70 -1.83 -3.10
N GLY A 510 -19.90 -0.94 -2.13
CA GLY A 510 -20.66 0.30 -2.30
C GLY A 510 -19.98 1.33 -3.20
N PRO A 511 -20.71 2.40 -3.61
CA PRO A 511 -20.15 3.47 -4.44
C PRO A 511 -19.00 4.22 -3.73
N PRO A 512 -18.11 4.90 -4.49
CA PRO A 512 -17.00 5.65 -3.92
C PRO A 512 -17.42 6.70 -2.89
N ARG A 513 -16.73 6.66 -1.74
CA ARG A 513 -16.80 7.63 -0.65
C ARG A 513 -15.39 8.10 -0.28
N PRO A 514 -15.22 9.18 0.51
CA PRO A 514 -13.90 9.59 0.96
C PRO A 514 -13.22 8.43 1.71
N CYS A 515 -11.96 8.18 1.38
CA CYS A 515 -11.13 7.17 2.03
C CYS A 515 -11.08 7.44 3.54
N PRO A 516 -11.18 6.40 4.39
CA PRO A 516 -11.14 6.57 5.85
C PRO A 516 -9.75 6.94 6.40
N LEU A 517 -8.70 6.85 5.58
CA LEU A 517 -7.34 7.24 5.96
C LEU A 517 -7.19 8.76 6.02
N THR A 518 -6.52 9.26 7.07
CA THR A 518 -6.21 10.69 7.17
C THR A 518 -5.24 11.13 6.06
N PRO A 519 -5.17 12.43 5.72
CA PRO A 519 -4.15 12.96 4.82
C PRO A 519 -2.72 12.49 5.14
N THR A 520 -2.34 12.46 6.41
CA THR A 520 -1.03 11.93 6.84
C THR A 520 -0.86 10.45 6.51
N GLU A 521 -1.89 9.63 6.74
CA GLU A 521 -1.87 8.20 6.40
C GLU A 521 -1.80 7.97 4.89
N GLN A 522 -2.43 8.82 4.08
CA GLN A 522 -2.35 8.72 2.62
C GLN A 522 -0.94 9.04 2.09
N TYR A 523 -0.22 10.00 2.69
CA TYR A 523 1.21 10.19 2.41
C TYR A 523 2.06 9.00 2.89
N ALA A 524 1.75 8.44 4.06
CA ALA A 524 2.43 7.26 4.58
C ALA A 524 2.25 6.05 3.64
N PHE A 525 1.03 5.86 3.11
CA PHE A 525 0.68 4.79 2.18
C PHE A 525 1.61 4.81 0.96
N LEU A 526 1.64 5.92 0.23
CA LEU A 526 2.48 5.98 -0.97
C LEU A 526 3.97 5.90 -0.63
N SER A 527 4.39 6.46 0.50
CA SER A 527 5.79 6.37 0.96
C SER A 527 6.23 4.93 1.21
N LEU A 528 5.39 4.14 1.88
CA LEU A 528 5.66 2.73 2.17
C LEU A 528 5.68 1.90 0.89
N TRP A 529 4.72 2.09 -0.01
CA TRP A 529 4.70 1.38 -1.31
C TRP A 529 5.90 1.74 -2.19
N ALA A 530 6.35 2.99 -2.15
CA ALA A 530 7.57 3.40 -2.84
C ALA A 530 8.83 2.74 -2.25
N LEU A 531 8.95 2.72 -0.92
CA LEU A 531 10.07 2.06 -0.23
C LEU A 531 10.10 0.55 -0.46
N MET A 532 8.94 -0.11 -0.60
CA MET A 532 8.86 -1.53 -0.92
C MET A 532 9.18 -1.86 -2.38
N ALA A 533 9.23 -0.86 -3.26
CA ALA A 533 9.19 -1.06 -4.71
C ALA A 533 8.00 -1.96 -5.12
N ALA A 534 6.82 -1.68 -4.53
CA ALA A 534 5.57 -2.35 -4.87
C ALA A 534 5.01 -1.81 -6.21
N PRO A 535 4.20 -2.59 -6.95
CA PRO A 535 3.38 -2.05 -8.03
C PRO A 535 2.52 -0.88 -7.54
N LEU A 536 2.43 0.20 -8.32
CA LEU A 536 1.65 1.39 -7.98
C LEU A 536 0.40 1.49 -8.86
N PHE A 537 -0.60 0.67 -8.54
CA PHE A 537 -1.92 0.76 -9.15
C PHE A 537 -2.86 1.58 -8.26
N TYR A 538 -3.25 2.77 -8.71
CA TYR A 538 -4.31 3.53 -8.07
C TYR A 538 -5.66 2.86 -8.32
N SER A 539 -6.49 2.72 -7.28
CA SER A 539 -7.81 2.10 -7.37
C SER A 539 -8.95 2.95 -6.80
N GLY A 540 -8.76 4.27 -6.76
CA GLY A 540 -9.85 5.21 -6.51
C GLY A 540 -10.51 5.73 -7.79
N ASP A 541 -11.59 6.47 -7.60
CA ASP A 541 -12.37 7.07 -8.68
C ASP A 541 -11.62 8.25 -9.29
N LEU A 542 -11.15 8.07 -10.52
CA LEU A 542 -10.42 9.09 -11.26
C LEU A 542 -11.28 10.31 -11.60
N THR A 543 -12.61 10.17 -11.73
CA THR A 543 -13.50 11.29 -12.03
C THR A 543 -13.64 12.27 -10.86
N ARG A 544 -13.24 11.82 -9.66
CA ARG A 544 -13.27 12.58 -8.41
C ARG A 544 -11.89 12.90 -7.87
N LEU A 545 -10.88 12.91 -8.74
CA LEU A 545 -9.50 13.18 -8.38
C LEU A 545 -9.33 14.64 -7.92
N ASP A 546 -9.29 14.83 -6.60
CA ASP A 546 -9.06 16.14 -5.99
C ASP A 546 -7.56 16.51 -5.98
N VAL A 547 -7.28 17.79 -5.70
CA VAL A 547 -5.92 18.36 -5.70
C VAL A 547 -5.00 17.66 -4.70
N PHE A 548 -5.52 17.25 -3.54
CA PHE A 548 -4.73 16.57 -2.52
C PHE A 548 -4.37 15.15 -2.97
N THR A 549 -5.35 14.37 -3.44
CA THR A 549 -5.12 13.02 -3.95
C THR A 549 -4.13 13.04 -5.12
N LEU A 550 -4.27 13.98 -6.05
CA LEU A 550 -3.31 14.17 -7.13
C LEU A 550 -1.91 14.54 -6.62
N ASN A 551 -1.81 15.36 -5.56
CA ASN A 551 -0.52 15.73 -4.95
C ASN A 551 0.22 14.54 -4.35
N VAL A 552 -0.53 13.61 -3.73
CA VAL A 552 0.02 12.35 -3.22
C VAL A 552 0.50 11.51 -4.39
N LEU A 553 -0.37 11.20 -5.37
CA LEU A 553 -0.06 10.30 -6.47
C LEU A 553 1.02 10.83 -7.43
N ALA A 554 1.10 12.14 -7.65
CA ALA A 554 1.92 12.73 -8.70
C ALA A 554 3.27 13.31 -8.22
N ASN A 555 3.80 12.87 -7.08
CA ASN A 555 5.14 13.28 -6.64
C ASN A 555 6.24 12.50 -7.41
N PRO A 556 7.00 13.16 -8.30
CA PRO A 556 8.00 12.49 -9.11
C PRO A 556 9.22 11.97 -8.33
N GLU A 557 9.59 12.56 -7.17
CA GLU A 557 10.72 12.07 -6.38
C GLU A 557 10.37 10.81 -5.57
N VAL A 558 9.13 10.71 -5.09
CA VAL A 558 8.61 9.49 -4.45
C VAL A 558 8.52 8.36 -5.48
N ILE A 559 8.04 8.67 -6.69
CA ILE A 559 7.97 7.71 -7.80
C ILE A 559 9.37 7.28 -8.24
N ASP A 560 10.35 8.19 -8.35
CA ASP A 560 11.74 7.82 -8.69
C ASP A 560 12.33 6.82 -7.67
N ILE A 561 11.97 6.89 -6.38
CA ILE A 561 12.37 5.89 -5.38
C ILE A 561 11.77 4.51 -5.69
N ASN A 562 10.47 4.46 -6.02
CA ASN A 562 9.79 3.22 -6.40
C ASN A 562 10.36 2.62 -7.69
N GLN A 563 10.62 3.47 -8.68
CA GLN A 563 11.07 3.13 -10.03
C GLN A 563 12.60 3.00 -10.16
N ASP A 564 13.33 2.98 -9.04
CA ASP A 564 14.78 2.84 -9.06
C ASP A 564 15.21 1.51 -9.70
N PRO A 565 16.15 1.52 -10.67
CA PRO A 565 16.52 0.32 -11.43
C PRO A 565 17.18 -0.81 -10.65
N LEU A 566 17.65 -0.58 -9.42
CA LEU A 566 18.13 -1.71 -8.60
C LEU A 566 16.98 -2.64 -8.22
N GLY A 567 15.73 -2.15 -8.19
CA GLY A 567 14.55 -2.95 -7.87
C GLY A 567 14.52 -3.51 -6.45
N LEU A 568 15.28 -2.92 -5.53
CA LEU A 568 15.36 -3.37 -4.14
C LEU A 568 14.15 -2.91 -3.34
N CYS A 569 13.56 -3.79 -2.54
CA CYS A 569 12.70 -3.38 -1.42
C CYS A 569 13.56 -2.86 -0.28
N ALA A 570 13.06 -1.86 0.45
CA ALA A 570 13.67 -1.37 1.67
C ALA A 570 13.89 -2.50 2.68
N ARG A 571 14.92 -2.36 3.52
CA ARG A 571 15.12 -3.21 4.69
C ARG A 571 14.70 -2.47 5.95
N LEU A 572 14.22 -3.23 6.92
CA LEU A 572 14.04 -2.75 8.28
C LEU A 572 15.41 -2.51 8.93
N VAL A 573 15.70 -1.27 9.30
CA VAL A 573 16.94 -0.88 9.98
C VAL A 573 16.80 -1.09 11.48
N ARG A 574 15.67 -0.61 12.03
CA ARG A 574 15.35 -0.63 13.45
C ARG A 574 13.84 -0.54 13.63
N GLN A 575 13.31 -1.19 14.66
CA GLN A 575 11.91 -1.12 15.05
C GLN A 575 11.81 -1.03 16.57
N ASP A 576 11.05 -0.05 17.04
CA ASP A 576 10.62 0.11 18.43
C ASP A 576 9.11 -0.20 18.53
N GLU A 577 8.49 0.15 19.67
CA GLU A 577 7.07 -0.11 19.95
C GLU A 577 6.13 0.47 18.88
N ALA A 578 6.28 1.76 18.55
CA ALA A 578 5.39 2.48 17.63
C ALA A 578 6.11 3.07 16.41
N THR A 579 7.45 3.05 16.39
CA THR A 579 8.24 3.68 15.34
C THR A 579 9.24 2.71 14.73
N PHE A 580 9.59 2.93 13.47
CA PHE A 580 10.60 2.13 12.79
C PHE A 580 11.30 2.92 11.70
N VAL A 581 12.45 2.42 11.27
CA VAL A 581 13.29 3.03 10.23
C VAL A 581 13.49 2.05 9.09
N LEU A 582 13.25 2.51 7.87
CA LEU A 582 13.47 1.76 6.63
C LEU A 582 14.60 2.40 5.83
N ALA A 583 15.39 1.57 5.13
CA ALA A 583 16.42 2.05 4.20
C ALA A 583 16.42 1.25 2.89
N LYS A 584 16.50 1.95 1.75
CA LYS A 584 16.51 1.40 0.39
C LYS A 584 17.65 2.03 -0.40
N PRO A 585 18.73 1.29 -0.69
CA PRO A 585 19.78 1.75 -1.59
C PRO A 585 19.23 2.02 -3.00
N LEU A 586 19.73 3.07 -3.66
CA LEU A 586 19.35 3.48 -5.00
C LEU A 586 20.54 3.36 -5.96
N GLN A 587 20.27 3.22 -7.26
CA GLN A 587 21.30 2.95 -8.29
C GLN A 587 22.37 4.03 -8.35
N ASN A 588 22.01 5.29 -8.10
CA ASN A 588 22.91 6.43 -8.14
C ASN A 588 23.83 6.54 -6.91
N GLY A 589 23.72 5.62 -5.95
CA GLY A 589 24.47 5.63 -4.69
C GLY A 589 23.76 6.34 -3.53
N ASP A 590 22.63 7.02 -3.79
CA ASP A 590 21.79 7.55 -2.71
C ASP A 590 21.10 6.42 -1.93
N VAL A 591 20.57 6.76 -0.75
CA VAL A 591 19.73 5.86 0.04
C VAL A 591 18.41 6.57 0.33
N ALA A 592 17.28 5.94 -0.04
CA ALA A 592 15.97 6.36 0.45
C ALA A 592 15.78 5.86 1.89
N VAL A 593 15.39 6.76 2.79
CA VAL A 593 15.20 6.47 4.22
C VAL A 593 13.78 6.86 4.64
N GLY A 594 13.05 5.93 5.24
CA GLY A 594 11.74 6.19 5.84
C GLY A 594 11.86 6.27 7.35
N LEU A 595 11.51 7.42 7.93
CA LEU A 595 11.28 7.55 9.38
C LEU A 595 9.78 7.37 9.62
N CYS A 596 9.39 6.23 10.18
CA CYS A 596 8.00 5.78 10.23
C CYS A 596 7.46 5.80 11.66
N ASN A 597 6.23 6.30 11.81
CA ASN A 597 5.49 6.28 13.06
C ASN A 597 4.12 5.63 12.83
N ALA A 598 3.96 4.40 13.31
CA ALA A 598 2.68 3.68 13.29
C ALA A 598 1.80 3.98 14.51
N GLY A 599 2.31 4.75 15.48
CA GLY A 599 1.63 5.16 16.70
C GLY A 599 0.53 6.21 16.49
N GLU A 600 -0.22 6.47 17.56
CA GLU A 600 -1.39 7.36 17.58
C GLU A 600 -1.06 8.80 18.02
N CYS A 601 0.19 9.06 18.42
CA CYS A 601 0.75 10.35 18.79
C CYS A 601 1.96 10.69 17.91
N ALA A 602 2.29 11.97 17.81
CA ALA A 602 3.51 12.39 17.11
C ALA A 602 4.76 11.98 17.91
N ALA A 603 5.74 11.37 17.24
CA ALA A 603 6.97 10.86 17.85
C ALA A 603 8.21 11.47 17.19
N THR A 604 9.31 11.59 17.93
CA THR A 604 10.62 11.89 17.32
C THR A 604 11.25 10.59 16.89
N VAL A 605 11.53 10.45 15.59
CA VAL A 605 12.19 9.28 15.02
C VAL A 605 13.59 9.70 14.58
N ALA A 606 14.59 8.91 14.93
CA ALA A 606 15.99 9.18 14.62
C ALA A 606 16.68 7.98 13.97
N VAL A 607 17.67 8.25 13.14
CA VAL A 607 18.55 7.25 12.53
C VAL A 607 19.99 7.76 12.55
N GLN A 608 20.91 6.90 12.98
CA GLN A 608 22.35 7.12 12.85
C GLN A 608 22.85 6.50 11.55
N TRP A 609 23.76 7.18 10.86
CA TRP A 609 24.33 6.68 9.60
C TRP A 609 25.13 5.39 9.78
N THR A 610 25.60 5.10 11.00
CA THR A 610 26.26 3.83 11.33
C THR A 610 25.32 2.62 11.25
N GLU A 611 24.01 2.82 11.40
CA GLU A 611 22.97 1.79 11.25
C GLU A 611 22.70 1.44 9.77
N ILE A 612 23.17 2.27 8.84
CA ILE A 612 22.98 2.09 7.39
C ILE A 612 24.35 1.87 6.73
N PRO A 613 24.71 0.62 6.35
CA PRO A 613 26.02 0.31 5.78
C PRO A 613 26.44 1.21 4.62
N GLU A 614 25.48 1.55 3.75
CA GLU A 614 25.66 2.41 2.58
C GLU A 614 26.00 3.87 2.95
N LEU A 615 25.70 4.30 4.17
CA LEU A 615 25.94 5.66 4.68
C LEU A 615 27.08 5.73 5.71
N ARG A 616 27.77 4.62 6.00
CA ARG A 616 28.86 4.61 6.98
C ARG A 616 30.02 5.50 6.55
N LEU A 617 30.26 6.57 7.30
CA LEU A 617 31.47 7.38 7.16
C LEU A 617 32.66 6.63 7.77
N VAL A 618 33.58 6.16 6.93
CA VAL A 618 34.81 5.52 7.40
C VAL A 618 35.76 6.59 7.94
N GLN A 619 35.89 6.70 9.27
CA GLN A 619 37.04 7.38 9.89
C GLN A 619 38.26 6.48 9.72
N ARG A 620 39.30 6.94 9.01
CA ARG A 620 40.60 6.24 8.99
C ARG A 620 41.31 6.45 10.34
N PRO A 621 41.99 5.44 10.90
CA PRO A 621 42.89 5.62 12.04
C PRO A 621 44.02 6.61 11.70
N GLY A 622 44.50 7.30 12.73
CA GLY A 622 45.37 8.48 12.65
C GLY A 622 46.64 8.35 11.80
N ALA A 623 47.03 9.50 11.25
CA ALA A 623 48.18 9.70 10.38
C ALA A 623 49.52 9.37 11.07
N GLY A 624 50.29 8.46 10.48
CA GLY A 624 51.70 8.20 10.81
C GLY A 624 52.67 8.33 9.64
N GLU A 625 52.21 8.65 8.42
CA GLU A 625 53.10 8.73 7.25
C GLU A 625 53.06 10.11 6.55
N PRO A 626 54.23 10.77 6.36
CA PRO A 626 54.33 12.02 5.63
C PRO A 626 54.19 11.78 4.12
N GLY A 627 52.93 11.74 3.68
CA GLY A 627 52.51 11.62 2.27
C GLY A 627 50.99 11.71 2.09
N ALA A 628 50.22 11.51 3.17
CA ALA A 628 48.76 11.46 3.14
C ALA A 628 48.03 12.82 3.00
N ARG A 629 48.71 13.96 2.95
CA ARG A 629 48.04 15.28 3.02
C ARG A 629 47.17 15.63 1.80
N GLN A 630 47.38 14.97 0.65
CA GLN A 630 46.61 15.26 -0.58
C GLN A 630 45.44 14.29 -0.84
N LEU A 631 45.44 13.11 -0.20
CA LEU A 631 44.37 12.10 -0.26
C LEU A 631 43.38 12.16 0.92
N VAL A 632 43.70 12.91 1.98
CA VAL A 632 42.89 13.00 3.23
C VAL A 632 41.70 13.97 3.14
N ARG A 633 41.57 14.77 2.07
CA ARG A 633 40.47 15.74 1.93
C ARG A 633 39.17 15.21 1.31
N LEU A 634 39.11 13.93 0.92
CA LEU A 634 37.99 13.37 0.14
C LEU A 634 37.02 12.46 0.91
N ARG A 635 37.07 12.35 2.25
CA ARG A 635 36.08 11.56 3.03
C ARG A 635 35.63 12.20 4.36
N THR A 636 35.49 13.52 4.38
CA THR A 636 35.06 14.28 5.59
C THR A 636 33.75 15.05 5.43
N ARG A 637 33.03 14.90 4.30
CA ARG A 637 31.77 15.62 4.08
C ARG A 637 30.60 14.79 4.62
N ALA A 638 29.72 15.44 5.36
CA ALA A 638 28.48 14.85 5.86
C ALA A 638 27.49 14.56 4.70
N PRO A 639 26.74 13.44 4.76
CA PRO A 639 25.63 13.17 3.84
C PRO A 639 24.64 14.33 3.75
N VAL A 640 24.12 14.57 2.54
CA VAL A 640 23.04 15.56 2.31
C VAL A 640 21.71 14.84 2.50
N VAL A 641 20.81 15.44 3.28
CA VAL A 641 19.45 14.92 3.50
C VAL A 641 18.46 15.79 2.75
N ARG A 642 17.57 15.16 1.98
CA ARG A 642 16.49 15.81 1.24
C ARG A 642 15.14 15.22 1.62
N ASP A 643 14.16 16.08 1.90
CA ASP A 643 12.76 15.72 2.00
C ASP A 643 12.15 15.63 0.60
N VAL A 644 11.79 14.42 0.18
CA VAL A 644 11.29 14.15 -1.18
C VAL A 644 9.81 14.52 -1.34
N TRP A 645 9.07 14.67 -0.24
CA TRP A 645 7.70 15.17 -0.33
C TRP A 645 7.71 16.67 -0.56
N ARG A 646 8.58 17.41 0.13
CA ARG A 646 8.67 18.88 0.03
C ARG A 646 9.60 19.40 -1.06
N HIS A 647 10.30 18.51 -1.75
CA HIS A 647 11.37 18.83 -2.71
C HIS A 647 12.43 19.76 -2.10
N GLN A 648 12.76 19.54 -0.83
CA GLN A 648 13.57 20.45 -0.03
C GLN A 648 14.84 19.78 0.48
N ASP A 649 16.00 20.39 0.23
CA ASP A 649 17.24 20.00 0.88
C ASP A 649 17.25 20.49 2.33
N LEU A 650 17.41 19.58 3.28
CA LEU A 650 17.41 19.86 4.73
C LEU A 650 18.81 20.17 5.26
N GLY A 651 19.85 20.03 4.44
CA GLY A 651 21.23 20.30 4.78
C GLY A 651 22.08 19.04 4.92
N ARG A 652 23.22 19.18 5.62
CA ARG A 652 24.23 18.13 5.78
C ARG A 652 24.30 17.69 7.24
N PHE A 653 24.29 16.38 7.46
CA PHE A 653 24.24 15.80 8.80
C PHE A 653 25.33 14.74 8.96
N PRO A 654 26.34 14.90 9.85
CA PRO A 654 27.49 13.99 9.90
C PRO A 654 27.24 12.66 10.61
N GLY A 655 26.38 12.62 11.63
CA GLY A 655 26.18 11.42 12.46
C GLY A 655 24.87 10.67 12.19
N GLY A 656 23.82 11.41 11.89
CA GLY A 656 22.47 10.89 11.75
C GLY A 656 21.47 12.01 11.52
N PHE A 657 20.20 11.67 11.35
CA PHE A 657 19.10 12.61 11.20
C PHE A 657 17.95 12.24 12.14
N SER A 658 17.26 13.24 12.66
CA SER A 658 16.06 13.06 13.48
C SER A 658 14.99 14.07 13.10
N ALA A 659 13.74 13.65 13.19
CA ALA A 659 12.59 14.51 12.92
C ALA A 659 11.38 14.10 13.76
N ARG A 660 10.51 15.07 14.01
CA ARG A 660 9.20 14.83 14.60
C ARG A 660 8.24 14.35 13.51
N VAL A 661 7.85 13.08 13.57
CA VAL A 661 6.93 12.44 12.64
C VAL A 661 5.52 12.46 13.25
N PRO A 662 4.49 12.95 12.56
CA PRO A 662 3.10 12.92 13.03
C PRO A 662 2.63 11.49 13.34
N ARG A 663 1.51 11.36 14.06
CA ARG A 663 0.83 10.06 14.24
C ARG A 663 0.60 9.41 12.88
N ARG A 664 0.74 8.09 12.79
CA ARG A 664 0.48 7.33 11.56
C ARG A 664 1.16 7.93 10.31
N GLY A 665 2.35 8.51 10.47
CA GLY A 665 3.07 9.27 9.45
C GLY A 665 4.37 8.64 9.01
N VAL A 666 4.86 9.06 7.84
CA VAL A 666 6.20 8.70 7.33
C VAL A 666 6.88 9.96 6.82
N MET A 667 8.09 10.25 7.32
CA MET A 667 8.98 11.19 6.68
C MET A 667 9.89 10.43 5.72
N LEU A 668 9.68 10.61 4.43
CA LEU A 668 10.47 9.99 3.38
C LEU A 668 11.61 10.91 2.97
N LEU A 669 12.83 10.39 3.01
CA LEU A 669 14.06 11.11 2.77
C LEU A 669 14.84 10.46 1.63
N ARG A 670 15.59 11.28 0.88
CA ARG A 670 16.71 10.82 0.07
C ARG A 670 18.00 11.33 0.71
N VAL A 671 18.92 10.41 1.01
CA VAL A 671 20.20 10.71 1.64
C VAL A 671 21.30 10.43 0.65
N SER A 672 22.03 11.49 0.26
CA SER A 672 23.16 11.38 -0.66
C SER A 672 24.46 11.27 0.14
N PRO A 673 25.21 10.15 0.01
CA PRO A 673 26.54 10.04 0.58
C PRO A 673 27.46 11.17 0.08
N PRO A 674 28.52 11.51 0.83
CA PRO A 674 29.57 12.35 0.28
C PRO A 674 30.21 11.67 -0.94
N GLY A 675 30.09 12.33 -2.10
CA GLY A 675 30.76 11.93 -3.34
C GLY A 675 32.27 12.05 -3.30
#